data_AF-A0AAN7VK23-F1
#
_entry.id   AF-A0AAN7VK23-F1
#
_cell.length_a   1.000
_cell.length_b   1.000
_cell.length_c   1.000
_cell.angle_alpha   90.00
_cell.angle_beta   90.00
_cell.angle_gamma   90.00
#
_symmetry.space_group_name_H-M   'P 1'
#
loop_
_entity.id
_entity.type
_entity.pdbx_description
1 polymer ?
#
loop_
_entity_poly.entity_id
_entity_poly.type
_entity_poly.pdbx_seq_one_letter_code
_entity_poly.pdbx_strand_id
1 'polypeptide(L)'
;MLYCFCCRLFASTDDLSKPFVSGYQKWWKLNPNIAIHESSHQHVSNLGKWKTLSVGLKNNETIDKVNADTINREAKKWRNILHRLLDITLFLAQQNLAFRGHREDPSSENRGNFIELVKMMAKYDPVLSEHWSKLQEAAGGSQRVPSYLSKGIQNEFLSILSNHVKQKIIDDIKRSKYYGIVFDSTPDESHTDQMSEIIRYVHIEEGTVEVRESFLGFFSMSGKTASDMSNDILKQLEKDGLDIQLCRAQGYDNAASMSGVHGGVQRKIRDINPKALFTPCANHSLNLCGVHSFACVPSSVTCFGTLEKLYSFFSVSTHRWEILIQKVGKTLKRLSDTRWSAHHASVKAVRQNVEQLVLTLEEMCDPSKENLDTRSAASVLLPAICDFTFLCYLEFWNMILEEVNLTQKYLQTPEITLDMGLTKMKALQLFLVEERNTLVNKAIQFGTQKCEEMGIDIERRGRRKVKKSLPGEISADAGLTLLEELRRSMFQCLDRFIQELAARSTAMENISSTFHIVQPKLLIKGSENELEQAIEKFNLVYGDFDKEEVYKEVYRLRRHLSATNTATEEAASWTAKNLFEFIIKWDFTESIPNLCLILQYFLTISVSVASCERSFSKLKLIKNYLRSTMTEERLTSLAILSIERKVASVLDFDDVINKFSVIKARKHNLKLV
;
A
#
# COMPACT_ATOMS: atom_id res chain seq x y z
N MET A 1 -74.82 22.11 12.45
CA MET A 1 -75.17 20.68 12.47
C MET A 1 -74.51 20.06 13.67
N LEU A 2 -75.24 19.26 14.45
CA LEU A 2 -74.71 18.55 15.62
C LEU A 2 -74.26 17.14 15.21
N TYR A 3 -73.10 16.72 15.68
CA TYR A 3 -72.54 15.40 15.42
C TYR A 3 -72.20 14.70 16.73
N CYS A 4 -72.34 13.38 16.76
CA CYS A 4 -71.75 12.57 17.80
C CYS A 4 -70.33 12.19 17.39
N PHE A 5 -69.34 12.56 18.18
CA PHE A 5 -67.91 12.37 17.86
C PHE A 5 -67.55 10.90 17.58
N CYS A 6 -67.87 9.98 18.50
CA CYS A 6 -67.55 8.56 18.33
C CYS A 6 -68.34 7.94 17.16
N CYS A 7 -69.60 8.32 16.96
CA CYS A 7 -70.38 7.78 15.84
C CYS A 7 -69.91 8.32 14.49
N ARG A 8 -69.45 9.57 14.41
CA ARG A 8 -68.93 10.13 13.16
C ARG A 8 -67.64 9.44 12.72
N LEU A 9 -66.77 9.08 13.67
CA LEU A 9 -65.47 8.48 13.37
C LEU A 9 -65.53 6.96 13.14
N PHE A 10 -66.45 6.25 13.80
CA PHE A 10 -66.48 4.79 13.79
C PHE A 10 -67.74 4.17 13.17
N ALA A 11 -68.61 4.97 12.54
CA ALA A 11 -69.77 4.45 11.81
C ALA A 11 -69.37 3.49 10.70
N SER A 12 -70.16 2.43 10.52
CA SER A 12 -70.10 1.59 9.33
C SER A 12 -70.63 2.34 8.10
N THR A 13 -70.30 1.84 6.91
CA THR A 13 -70.76 2.40 5.63
C THR A 13 -72.29 2.52 5.56
N ASP A 14 -73.01 1.59 6.16
CA ASP A 14 -74.47 1.53 6.17
C ASP A 14 -75.10 2.61 7.08
N ASP A 15 -74.31 3.17 8.00
CA ASP A 15 -74.76 4.10 9.04
C ASP A 15 -74.42 5.57 8.76
N LEU A 16 -73.77 5.85 7.62
CA LEU A 16 -73.36 7.19 7.22
C LEU A 16 -74.54 8.16 7.07
N SER A 17 -75.73 7.64 6.77
CA SER A 17 -76.97 8.41 6.63
C SER A 17 -77.61 8.80 7.97
N LYS A 18 -77.22 8.16 9.09
CA LYS A 18 -77.87 8.37 10.39
C LYS A 18 -77.69 9.82 10.88
N PRO A 19 -78.71 10.43 11.52
CA PRO A 19 -78.72 11.86 11.82
C PRO A 19 -77.52 12.37 12.63
N PHE A 20 -77.02 11.59 13.59
CA PHE A 20 -75.86 11.96 14.42
C PHE A 20 -74.50 11.69 13.74
N VAL A 21 -74.50 11.03 12.59
CA VAL A 21 -73.33 10.78 11.72
C VAL A 21 -73.31 11.79 10.57
N SER A 22 -74.41 11.98 9.82
CA SER A 22 -74.51 12.90 8.68
C SER A 22 -74.70 14.37 9.07
N GLY A 23 -75.14 14.65 10.29
CA GLY A 23 -75.28 15.99 10.85
C GLY A 23 -76.71 16.33 11.22
N TYR A 24 -76.99 16.42 12.52
CA TYR A 24 -78.32 16.66 13.02
C TYR A 24 -78.67 18.15 12.90
N GLN A 25 -79.82 18.45 12.27
CA GLN A 25 -80.22 19.82 11.92
C GLN A 25 -81.44 20.34 12.69
N LYS A 26 -82.27 19.48 13.26
CA LYS A 26 -83.55 19.88 13.91
C LYS A 26 -83.36 20.12 15.41
N TRP A 27 -82.60 21.15 15.79
CA TRP A 27 -82.18 21.42 17.17
C TRP A 27 -83.33 21.47 18.18
N TRP A 28 -84.52 21.91 17.78
CA TRP A 28 -85.72 21.93 18.64
C TRP A 28 -86.30 20.53 18.95
N LYS A 29 -85.83 19.47 18.27
CA LYS A 29 -86.19 18.06 18.54
C LYS A 29 -85.02 17.26 19.15
N LEU A 30 -84.05 17.93 19.76
CA LEU A 30 -82.87 17.25 20.33
C LEU A 30 -83.26 16.35 21.51
N ASN A 31 -84.16 16.81 22.36
CA ASN A 31 -84.76 16.03 23.43
C ASN A 31 -86.13 15.51 22.92
N PRO A 32 -86.42 14.19 22.90
CA PRO A 32 -85.71 13.07 23.54
C PRO A 32 -84.70 12.32 22.66
N ASN A 33 -84.44 12.77 21.42
CA ASN A 33 -83.62 12.03 20.46
C ASN A 33 -82.15 11.82 20.87
N ILE A 34 -81.60 12.64 21.76
CA ILE A 34 -80.28 12.40 22.37
C ILE A 34 -80.32 11.12 23.21
N ALA A 35 -81.30 10.98 24.11
CA ALA A 35 -81.38 9.81 24.99
C ALA A 35 -81.58 8.52 24.18
N ILE A 36 -82.33 8.59 23.08
CA ILE A 36 -82.51 7.47 22.15
C ILE A 36 -81.20 7.14 21.42
N HIS A 37 -80.42 8.16 21.05
CA HIS A 37 -79.11 7.96 20.43
C HIS A 37 -78.09 7.35 21.39
N GLU A 38 -77.99 7.88 22.61
CA GLU A 38 -77.04 7.41 23.64
C GLU A 38 -77.30 5.96 24.05
N SER A 39 -78.58 5.54 24.06
CA SER A 39 -78.98 4.16 24.35
C SER A 39 -78.94 3.22 23.13
N SER A 40 -78.67 3.75 21.92
CA SER A 40 -78.62 2.93 20.71
C SER A 40 -77.40 2.00 20.72
N HIS A 41 -77.60 0.75 20.28
CA HIS A 41 -76.52 -0.24 20.16
C HIS A 41 -75.35 0.29 19.31
N GLN A 42 -75.64 1.06 18.26
CA GLN A 42 -74.63 1.64 17.41
C GLN A 42 -73.74 2.64 18.15
N HIS A 43 -74.35 3.53 18.94
CA HIS A 43 -73.60 4.49 19.74
C HIS A 43 -72.71 3.79 20.75
N VAL A 44 -73.25 2.82 21.50
CA VAL A 44 -72.51 2.06 22.51
C VAL A 44 -71.33 1.30 21.88
N SER A 45 -71.52 0.67 20.72
CA SER A 45 -70.44 0.00 19.98
C SER A 45 -69.34 0.96 19.53
N ASN A 46 -69.73 2.09 18.94
CA ASN A 46 -68.78 3.12 18.46
C ASN A 46 -68.04 3.82 19.62
N LEU A 47 -68.73 4.04 20.74
CA LEU A 47 -68.14 4.54 21.98
C LEU A 47 -67.12 3.55 22.55
N GLY A 48 -67.45 2.25 22.53
CA GLY A 48 -66.53 1.17 22.90
C GLY A 48 -65.25 1.19 22.06
N LYS A 49 -65.38 1.20 20.73
CA LYS A 49 -64.23 1.32 19.79
C LYS A 49 -63.38 2.56 20.07
N TRP A 50 -64.02 3.70 20.28
CA TRP A 50 -63.31 4.94 20.60
C TRP A 50 -62.56 4.86 21.94
N LYS A 51 -63.19 4.30 22.98
CA LYS A 51 -62.54 4.12 24.29
C LYS A 51 -61.37 3.13 24.21
N THR A 52 -61.52 2.03 23.48
CA THR A 52 -60.42 1.08 23.22
C THR A 52 -59.26 1.77 22.50
N LEU A 53 -59.53 2.56 21.44
CA LEU A 53 -58.50 3.32 20.75
C LEU A 53 -57.84 4.36 21.69
N SER A 54 -58.63 5.08 22.49
CA SER A 54 -58.12 6.10 23.41
C SER A 54 -57.20 5.51 24.49
N VAL A 55 -57.53 4.32 25.02
CA VAL A 55 -56.66 3.60 25.96
C VAL A 55 -55.41 3.09 25.23
N GLY A 56 -55.55 2.51 24.04
CA GLY A 56 -54.42 2.05 23.24
C GLY A 56 -53.43 3.17 22.87
N LEU A 57 -53.92 4.37 22.55
CA LEU A 57 -53.10 5.56 22.28
C LEU A 57 -52.41 6.09 23.55
N LYS A 58 -53.05 6.01 24.72
CA LYS A 58 -52.43 6.42 26.00
C LYS A 58 -51.31 5.47 26.44
N ASN A 59 -51.44 4.19 26.10
CA ASN A 59 -50.49 3.14 26.49
C ASN A 59 -49.46 2.79 25.41
N ASN A 60 -49.53 3.37 24.20
CA ASN A 60 -48.74 2.98 23.02
C ASN A 60 -48.88 1.48 22.64
N GLU A 61 -50.09 0.93 22.72
CA GLU A 61 -50.40 -0.51 22.48
C GLU A 61 -51.32 -0.76 21.27
N THR A 62 -51.28 0.10 20.25
CA THR A 62 -52.10 -0.08 19.03
C THR A 62 -51.58 -1.23 18.14
N ILE A 63 -52.36 -1.62 17.11
CA ILE A 63 -51.99 -2.64 16.09
C ILE A 63 -50.61 -2.34 15.46
N ASP A 64 -50.22 -1.08 15.43
CA ASP A 64 -48.91 -0.62 14.98
C ASP A 64 -47.76 -1.27 15.76
N LYS A 65 -47.94 -1.59 17.04
CA LYS A 65 -46.92 -2.25 17.88
C LYS A 65 -46.62 -3.67 17.38
N VAL A 66 -47.64 -4.47 17.08
CA VAL A 66 -47.47 -5.85 16.58
C VAL A 66 -46.80 -5.85 15.21
N ASN A 67 -47.21 -4.93 14.33
CA ASN A 67 -46.58 -4.77 13.02
C ASN A 67 -45.13 -4.28 13.16
N ALA A 68 -44.87 -3.29 14.02
CA ALA A 68 -43.52 -2.80 14.29
C ALA A 68 -42.61 -3.87 14.89
N ASP A 69 -43.12 -4.67 15.83
CA ASP A 69 -42.37 -5.79 16.43
C ASP A 69 -42.04 -6.87 15.40
N THR A 70 -42.97 -7.14 14.48
CA THR A 70 -42.75 -8.10 13.38
C THR A 70 -41.68 -7.58 12.41
N ILE A 71 -41.78 -6.31 11.98
CA ILE A 71 -40.79 -5.63 11.14
C ILE A 71 -39.41 -5.63 11.82
N ASN A 72 -39.35 -5.28 13.11
CA ASN A 72 -38.11 -5.26 13.88
C ASN A 72 -37.48 -6.65 13.99
N ARG A 73 -38.30 -7.70 14.18
CA ARG A 73 -37.82 -9.09 14.23
C ARG A 73 -37.24 -9.52 12.88
N GLU A 74 -37.90 -9.18 11.77
CA GLU A 74 -37.38 -9.45 10.43
C GLU A 74 -36.10 -8.66 10.13
N ALA A 75 -36.07 -7.38 10.48
CA ALA A 75 -34.89 -6.54 10.32
C ALA A 75 -33.69 -7.09 11.11
N LYS A 76 -33.91 -7.53 12.36
CA LYS A 76 -32.88 -8.16 13.19
C LYS A 76 -32.37 -9.47 12.57
N LYS A 77 -33.28 -10.29 12.03
CA LYS A 77 -32.92 -11.52 11.31
C LYS A 77 -32.02 -11.21 10.11
N TRP A 78 -32.40 -10.27 9.25
CA TRP A 78 -31.61 -9.93 8.06
C TRP A 78 -30.27 -9.29 8.41
N ARG A 79 -30.21 -8.43 9.44
CA ARG A 79 -28.94 -7.89 9.96
C ARG A 79 -28.00 -9.02 10.37
N ASN A 80 -28.49 -10.00 11.13
CA ASN A 80 -27.68 -11.13 11.55
C ASN A 80 -27.14 -11.93 10.35
N ILE A 81 -27.97 -12.22 9.33
CA ILE A 81 -27.54 -12.93 8.12
C ILE A 81 -26.48 -12.11 7.36
N LEU A 82 -26.76 -10.84 7.09
CA LEU A 82 -25.85 -9.96 6.36
C LEU A 82 -24.50 -9.81 7.06
N HIS A 83 -24.49 -9.76 8.40
CA HIS A 83 -23.26 -9.70 9.17
C HIS A 83 -22.35 -10.90 8.88
N ARG A 84 -22.88 -12.13 8.80
CA ARG A 84 -22.07 -13.32 8.44
C ARG A 84 -21.63 -13.27 6.97
N LEU A 85 -22.49 -12.82 6.06
CA LEU A 85 -22.15 -12.72 4.63
C LEU A 85 -21.06 -11.67 4.35
N LEU A 86 -21.11 -10.54 5.04
CA LEU A 86 -20.08 -9.51 4.99
C LEU A 86 -18.77 -10.02 5.60
N ASP A 87 -18.83 -10.77 6.70
CA ASP A 87 -17.65 -11.39 7.31
C ASP A 87 -16.95 -12.38 6.36
N ILE A 88 -17.71 -13.27 5.71
CA ILE A 88 -17.19 -14.19 4.67
C ILE A 88 -16.59 -13.40 3.51
N THR A 89 -17.24 -12.30 3.08
CA THR A 89 -16.74 -11.43 2.01
C THR A 89 -15.41 -10.81 2.40
N LEU A 90 -15.32 -10.25 3.61
CA LEU A 90 -14.11 -9.62 4.12
C LEU A 90 -12.98 -10.64 4.26
N PHE A 91 -13.27 -11.83 4.79
CA PHE A 91 -12.32 -12.93 4.90
C PHE A 91 -11.71 -13.31 3.54
N LEU A 92 -12.56 -13.58 2.54
CA LEU A 92 -12.09 -13.96 1.20
C LEU A 92 -11.25 -12.85 0.55
N ALA A 93 -11.64 -11.59 0.70
CA ALA A 93 -10.92 -10.45 0.17
C ALA A 93 -9.53 -10.29 0.84
N GLN A 94 -9.47 -10.35 2.17
CA GLN A 94 -8.22 -10.25 2.93
C GLN A 94 -7.25 -11.38 2.61
N GLN A 95 -7.76 -12.60 2.39
CA GLN A 95 -6.96 -13.77 2.02
C GLN A 95 -6.65 -13.85 0.52
N ASN A 96 -7.11 -12.90 -0.30
CA ASN A 96 -6.95 -12.89 -1.76
C ASN A 96 -7.57 -14.11 -2.47
N LEU A 97 -8.53 -14.78 -1.84
CA LEU A 97 -9.15 -15.99 -2.35
C LEU A 97 -10.17 -15.69 -3.45
N ALA A 98 -10.33 -16.63 -4.39
CA ALA A 98 -11.37 -16.52 -5.40
C ALA A 98 -12.75 -16.61 -4.73
N PHE A 99 -13.70 -15.79 -5.13
CA PHE A 99 -15.07 -15.86 -4.59
C PHE A 99 -15.90 -16.90 -5.31
N ARG A 100 -15.74 -16.97 -6.63
CA ARG A 100 -16.61 -17.69 -7.56
C ARG A 100 -15.95 -18.96 -8.05
N GLY A 101 -16.77 -19.97 -8.28
CA GLY A 101 -16.39 -21.17 -9.02
C GLY A 101 -16.63 -20.98 -10.51
N HIS A 102 -16.17 -21.93 -11.32
CA HIS A 102 -16.48 -21.95 -12.76
C HIS A 102 -18.00 -22.10 -13.00
N ARG A 103 -18.69 -22.85 -12.14
CA ARG A 103 -20.13 -23.09 -12.17
C ARG A 103 -20.70 -22.96 -10.76
N GLU A 104 -21.68 -22.08 -10.57
CA GLU A 104 -22.32 -21.83 -9.26
C GLU A 104 -23.73 -22.44 -9.17
N ASP A 105 -24.15 -23.21 -10.18
CA ASP A 105 -25.46 -23.84 -10.21
C ASP A 105 -25.57 -24.99 -9.18
N PRO A 106 -26.79 -25.37 -8.76
CA PRO A 106 -26.97 -26.42 -7.75
C PRO A 106 -26.44 -27.80 -8.13
N SER A 107 -26.21 -28.08 -9.42
CA SER A 107 -25.65 -29.36 -9.88
C SER A 107 -24.12 -29.39 -9.83
N SER A 108 -23.47 -28.25 -9.59
CA SER A 108 -22.02 -28.16 -9.47
C SER A 108 -21.55 -28.70 -8.12
N GLU A 109 -20.54 -29.58 -8.15
CA GLU A 109 -19.85 -30.08 -6.95
C GLU A 109 -19.12 -28.98 -6.18
N ASN A 110 -18.67 -27.93 -6.88
CA ASN A 110 -17.99 -26.77 -6.29
C ASN A 110 -18.55 -25.47 -6.87
N ARG A 111 -19.33 -24.76 -6.05
CA ARG A 111 -19.98 -23.49 -6.41
C ARG A 111 -19.14 -22.26 -6.06
N GLY A 112 -17.85 -22.44 -5.79
CA GLY A 112 -16.94 -21.37 -5.41
C GLY A 112 -16.88 -21.13 -3.91
N ASN A 113 -15.80 -20.49 -3.47
CA ASN A 113 -15.48 -20.37 -2.05
C ASN A 113 -16.53 -19.58 -1.27
N PHE A 114 -17.17 -18.57 -1.87
CA PHE A 114 -18.19 -17.79 -1.16
C PHE A 114 -19.39 -18.65 -0.75
N ILE A 115 -19.98 -19.37 -1.71
CA ILE A 115 -21.16 -20.20 -1.47
C ILE A 115 -20.81 -21.41 -0.59
N GLU A 116 -19.67 -22.04 -0.82
CA GLU A 116 -19.25 -23.21 -0.02
C GLU A 116 -18.85 -22.82 1.42
N LEU A 117 -18.30 -21.62 1.65
CA LEU A 117 -18.11 -21.10 3.02
C LEU A 117 -19.45 -20.83 3.72
N VAL A 118 -20.44 -20.26 3.03
CA VAL A 118 -21.79 -20.08 3.60
C VAL A 118 -22.38 -21.44 3.99
N LYS A 119 -22.30 -22.44 3.10
CA LYS A 119 -22.76 -23.81 3.37
C LYS A 119 -22.02 -24.46 4.54
N MET A 120 -20.72 -24.23 4.65
CA MET A 120 -19.91 -24.72 5.77
C MET A 120 -20.34 -24.04 7.09
N MET A 121 -20.46 -22.72 7.11
CA MET A 121 -20.89 -21.97 8.31
C MET A 121 -22.31 -22.33 8.73
N ALA A 122 -23.21 -22.62 7.78
CA ALA A 122 -24.57 -23.08 8.08
C ALA A 122 -24.60 -24.40 8.86
N LYS A 123 -23.52 -25.20 8.88
CA LYS A 123 -23.44 -26.40 9.75
C LYS A 123 -23.28 -26.07 11.24
N TYR A 124 -22.79 -24.87 11.55
CA TYR A 124 -22.39 -24.48 12.91
C TYR A 124 -23.17 -23.24 13.42
N ASP A 125 -23.57 -22.32 12.55
CA ASP A 125 -24.32 -21.11 12.89
C ASP A 125 -25.84 -21.34 12.65
N PRO A 126 -26.69 -21.29 13.68
CA PRO A 126 -28.13 -21.55 13.56
C PRO A 126 -28.85 -20.57 12.62
N VAL A 127 -28.40 -19.31 12.54
CA VAL A 127 -29.02 -18.27 11.72
C VAL A 127 -28.83 -18.59 10.23
N LEU A 128 -27.60 -18.95 9.84
CA LEU A 128 -27.30 -19.39 8.48
C LEU A 128 -27.91 -20.77 8.19
N SER A 129 -27.99 -21.67 9.17
CA SER A 129 -28.67 -22.96 8.99
C SER A 129 -30.14 -22.76 8.59
N GLU A 130 -30.87 -21.91 9.32
CA GLU A 130 -32.28 -21.62 9.02
C GLU A 130 -32.44 -20.96 7.64
N HIS A 131 -31.56 -20.00 7.33
CA HIS A 131 -31.55 -19.32 6.02
C HIS A 131 -31.25 -20.31 4.88
N TRP A 132 -30.28 -21.20 5.07
CA TRP A 132 -29.86 -22.18 4.08
C TRP A 132 -30.96 -23.20 3.77
N SER A 133 -31.62 -23.75 4.80
CA SER A 133 -32.74 -24.67 4.62
C SER A 133 -33.88 -24.02 3.84
N LYS A 134 -34.22 -22.76 4.15
CA LYS A 134 -35.24 -22.00 3.41
C LYS A 134 -34.88 -21.80 1.94
N LEU A 135 -33.60 -21.60 1.62
CA LEU A 135 -33.15 -21.51 0.23
C LEU A 135 -33.26 -22.84 -0.50
N GLN A 136 -33.02 -23.97 0.19
CA GLN A 136 -33.18 -25.31 -0.40
C GLN A 136 -34.65 -25.65 -0.65
N GLU A 137 -35.53 -25.34 0.28
CA GLU A 137 -36.99 -25.49 0.11
C GLU A 137 -37.51 -24.63 -1.05
N ALA A 138 -37.05 -23.37 -1.13
CA ALA A 138 -37.43 -22.45 -2.20
C ALA A 138 -36.90 -22.85 -3.58
N ALA A 139 -35.75 -23.55 -3.65
CA ALA A 139 -35.19 -24.03 -4.92
C ALA A 139 -36.07 -25.11 -5.59
N GLY A 140 -36.93 -25.79 -4.83
CA GLY A 140 -37.90 -26.77 -5.33
C GLY A 140 -39.33 -26.24 -5.54
N GLY A 141 -39.59 -24.96 -5.23
CA GLY A 141 -40.93 -24.35 -5.29
C GLY A 141 -40.99 -23.04 -6.08
N SER A 142 -42.19 -22.48 -6.25
CA SER A 142 -42.42 -21.23 -7.01
C SER A 142 -42.09 -19.95 -6.22
N GLN A 143 -41.76 -20.05 -4.94
CA GLN A 143 -41.63 -18.90 -4.03
C GLN A 143 -40.18 -18.36 -4.01
N ARG A 144 -40.00 -17.09 -4.40
CA ARG A 144 -38.68 -16.45 -4.44
C ARG A 144 -38.27 -15.94 -3.06
N VAL A 145 -37.24 -16.56 -2.47
CA VAL A 145 -36.62 -16.11 -1.21
C VAL A 145 -35.34 -15.31 -1.52
N PRO A 146 -35.11 -14.12 -0.91
CA PRO A 146 -33.88 -13.36 -1.10
C PRO A 146 -32.65 -14.13 -0.60
N SER A 147 -31.75 -14.54 -1.49
CA SER A 147 -30.57 -15.32 -1.09
C SER A 147 -29.39 -14.49 -0.61
N TYR A 148 -29.15 -13.33 -1.25
CA TYR A 148 -27.93 -12.53 -1.11
C TYR A 148 -26.63 -13.27 -1.45
N LEU A 149 -26.72 -14.40 -2.18
CA LEU A 149 -25.55 -15.22 -2.54
C LEU A 149 -25.03 -14.97 -3.96
N SER A 150 -25.78 -14.20 -4.77
CA SER A 150 -25.48 -14.04 -6.19
C SER A 150 -24.19 -13.25 -6.45
N LYS A 151 -23.58 -13.51 -7.61
CA LYS A 151 -22.39 -12.80 -8.09
C LYS A 151 -22.51 -11.26 -8.06
N GLY A 152 -23.71 -10.73 -8.29
CA GLY A 152 -23.99 -9.29 -8.24
C GLY A 152 -23.97 -8.76 -6.82
N ILE A 153 -24.55 -9.49 -5.85
CA ILE A 153 -24.52 -9.11 -4.44
C ILE A 153 -23.10 -9.20 -3.87
N GLN A 154 -22.32 -10.21 -4.26
CA GLN A 154 -20.90 -10.28 -3.89
C GLN A 154 -20.12 -9.03 -4.33
N ASN A 155 -20.40 -8.51 -5.54
CA ASN A 155 -19.79 -7.25 -6.01
C ASN A 155 -20.26 -6.05 -5.18
N GLU A 156 -21.56 -5.97 -4.87
CA GLU A 156 -22.10 -4.89 -4.04
C GLU A 156 -21.52 -4.92 -2.61
N PHE A 157 -21.35 -6.10 -2.01
CA PHE A 157 -20.69 -6.26 -0.70
C PHE A 157 -19.22 -5.84 -0.75
N LEU A 158 -18.48 -6.22 -1.80
CA LEU A 158 -17.10 -5.76 -1.97
C LEU A 158 -17.01 -4.24 -2.12
N SER A 159 -17.84 -3.66 -2.98
CA SER A 159 -17.87 -2.22 -3.24
C SER A 159 -18.22 -1.44 -1.97
N ILE A 160 -19.22 -1.87 -1.20
CA ILE A 160 -19.61 -1.15 0.02
C ILE A 160 -18.56 -1.26 1.13
N LEU A 161 -17.95 -2.44 1.33
CA LEU A 161 -16.89 -2.63 2.30
C LEU A 161 -15.65 -1.80 1.91
N SER A 162 -15.22 -1.87 0.65
CA SER A 162 -14.04 -1.14 0.19
C SER A 162 -14.26 0.37 0.24
N ASN A 163 -15.45 0.85 -0.14
CA ASN A 163 -15.77 2.28 -0.10
C ASN A 163 -15.82 2.79 1.35
N HIS A 164 -16.31 1.99 2.29
CA HIS A 164 -16.28 2.37 3.71
C HIS A 164 -14.83 2.48 4.21
N VAL A 165 -13.96 1.50 3.90
CA VAL A 165 -12.52 1.57 4.25
C VAL A 165 -11.86 2.78 3.62
N LYS A 166 -12.06 2.98 2.31
CA LYS A 166 -11.50 4.10 1.56
C LYS A 166 -11.97 5.44 2.15
N GLN A 167 -13.24 5.58 2.48
CA GLN A 167 -13.78 6.80 3.07
C GLN A 167 -13.18 7.07 4.44
N LYS A 168 -13.03 6.05 5.29
CA LYS A 168 -12.37 6.21 6.60
C LYS A 168 -10.94 6.72 6.45
N ILE A 169 -10.18 6.18 5.51
CA ILE A 169 -8.81 6.65 5.22
C ILE A 169 -8.82 8.09 4.69
N ILE A 170 -9.72 8.42 3.76
CA ILE A 170 -9.86 9.79 3.24
C ILE A 170 -10.23 10.77 4.36
N ASP A 171 -11.11 10.37 5.28
CA ASP A 171 -11.48 11.18 6.44
C ASP A 171 -10.28 11.39 7.36
N ASP A 172 -9.44 10.38 7.57
CA ASP A 172 -8.19 10.50 8.32
C ASP A 172 -7.22 11.48 7.64
N ILE A 173 -7.02 11.36 6.32
CA ILE A 173 -6.18 12.27 5.52
C ILE A 173 -6.70 13.71 5.63
N LYS A 174 -8.02 13.91 5.54
CA LYS A 174 -8.65 15.24 5.65
C LYS A 174 -8.50 15.83 7.05
N ARG A 175 -8.54 15.01 8.11
CA ARG A 175 -8.24 15.46 9.48
C ARG A 175 -6.79 15.90 9.63
N SER A 176 -5.85 15.23 8.98
CA SER A 176 -4.45 15.65 8.93
C SER A 176 -4.21 16.91 8.11
N LYS A 177 -5.19 17.30 7.27
CA LYS A 177 -5.20 18.46 6.35
C LYS A 177 -4.17 18.37 5.22
N TYR A 178 -2.89 18.14 5.55
CA TYR A 178 -1.79 18.09 4.59
C TYR A 178 -1.33 16.67 4.34
N TYR A 179 -0.95 16.40 3.09
CA TYR A 179 -0.55 15.07 2.66
C TYR A 179 0.50 15.12 1.56
N GLY A 180 1.20 14.00 1.38
CA GLY A 180 2.09 13.72 0.27
C GLY A 180 1.48 12.65 -0.64
N ILE A 181 1.77 12.74 -1.93
CA ILE A 181 1.32 11.76 -2.92
C ILE A 181 2.46 10.83 -3.34
N VAL A 182 2.17 9.55 -3.48
CA VAL A 182 3.11 8.56 -3.98
C VAL A 182 2.40 7.72 -5.04
N PHE A 183 2.91 7.77 -6.27
CA PHE A 183 2.35 7.02 -7.39
C PHE A 183 3.44 6.23 -8.10
N ASP A 184 3.07 5.05 -8.56
CA ASP A 184 3.89 4.19 -9.40
C ASP A 184 2.96 3.39 -10.31
N SER A 185 3.49 2.85 -11.40
CA SER A 185 2.72 2.04 -12.35
C SER A 185 3.38 0.70 -12.63
N THR A 186 2.55 -0.30 -12.91
CA THR A 186 3.02 -1.63 -13.33
C THR A 186 2.05 -2.22 -14.35
N PRO A 187 2.53 -2.92 -15.39
CA PRO A 187 1.64 -3.70 -16.24
C PRO A 187 1.06 -4.88 -15.44
N ASP A 188 -0.24 -5.10 -15.57
CA ASP A 188 -0.92 -6.25 -14.97
C ASP A 188 -0.89 -7.50 -15.87
N GLU A 189 -1.50 -8.61 -15.40
CA GLU A 189 -1.60 -9.87 -16.17
C GLU A 189 -2.39 -9.73 -17.49
N SER A 190 -3.13 -8.64 -17.68
CA SER A 190 -3.84 -8.32 -18.92
C SER A 190 -3.05 -7.38 -19.83
N HIS A 191 -1.80 -7.05 -19.48
CA HIS A 191 -0.97 -6.05 -20.14
C HIS A 191 -1.56 -4.63 -20.13
N THR A 192 -2.42 -4.34 -19.15
CA THR A 192 -2.91 -2.99 -18.88
C THR A 192 -2.05 -2.36 -17.80
N ASP A 193 -1.59 -1.13 -18.00
CA ASP A 193 -0.83 -0.41 -16.99
C ASP A 193 -1.75 0.08 -15.87
N GLN A 194 -1.47 -0.38 -14.65
CA GLN A 194 -2.20 -0.07 -13.43
C GLN A 194 -1.38 0.91 -12.58
N MET A 195 -1.95 2.08 -12.29
CA MET A 195 -1.34 3.07 -11.40
C MET A 195 -1.82 2.81 -9.96
N SER A 196 -0.88 2.75 -9.02
CA SER A 196 -1.16 2.65 -7.58
C SER A 196 -1.27 4.04 -6.97
N GLU A 197 -2.35 4.31 -6.23
CA GLU A 197 -2.52 5.52 -5.44
C GLU A 197 -2.17 5.28 -3.97
N ILE A 198 -1.08 5.88 -3.50
CA ILE A 198 -0.67 5.90 -2.09
C ILE A 198 -0.62 7.34 -1.59
N ILE A 199 -1.26 7.61 -0.45
CA ILE A 199 -1.21 8.91 0.23
C ILE A 199 -0.43 8.78 1.53
N ARG A 200 0.55 9.67 1.72
CA ARG A 200 1.36 9.77 2.93
C ARG A 200 0.89 10.93 3.79
N TYR A 201 0.56 10.69 5.05
CA TYR A 201 0.02 11.72 5.95
C TYR A 201 0.39 11.43 7.42
N VAL A 202 0.20 12.43 8.27
CA VAL A 202 0.49 12.32 9.71
C VAL A 202 -0.80 12.06 10.47
N HIS A 203 -0.95 10.86 10.99
CA HIS A 203 -2.08 10.46 11.83
C HIS A 203 -1.74 10.73 13.30
N ILE A 204 -2.62 11.46 13.98
CA ILE A 204 -2.46 11.80 15.39
C ILE A 204 -3.66 11.23 16.15
N GLU A 205 -3.40 10.32 17.08
CA GLU A 205 -4.43 9.65 17.87
C GLU A 205 -3.88 9.34 19.27
N GLU A 206 -4.66 9.63 20.32
CA GLU A 206 -4.31 9.34 21.72
C GLU A 206 -2.91 9.80 22.16
N GLY A 207 -2.46 10.97 21.67
CA GLY A 207 -1.15 11.52 22.02
C GLY A 207 0.03 10.91 21.25
N THR A 208 -0.23 10.02 20.29
CA THR A 208 0.78 9.39 19.44
C THR A 208 0.79 9.99 18.04
N VAL A 209 1.98 10.09 17.43
CA VAL A 209 2.16 10.58 16.07
C VAL A 209 2.64 9.42 15.20
N GLU A 210 1.83 9.06 14.21
CA GLU A 210 2.17 8.02 13.24
C GLU A 210 2.25 8.61 11.84
N VAL A 211 3.32 8.30 11.12
CA VAL A 211 3.39 8.62 9.69
C VAL A 211 2.85 7.43 8.92
N ARG A 212 1.71 7.61 8.26
CA ARG A 212 1.00 6.54 7.55
C ARG A 212 1.13 6.73 6.04
N GLU A 213 1.28 5.62 5.35
CA GLU A 213 1.12 5.51 3.90
C GLU A 213 -0.08 4.59 3.64
N SER A 214 -1.14 5.13 3.06
CA SER A 214 -2.39 4.40 2.84
C SER A 214 -2.74 4.30 1.37
N PHE A 215 -3.21 3.12 0.97
CA PHE A 215 -3.62 2.79 -0.38
C PHE A 215 -5.09 3.11 -0.62
N LEU A 216 -5.35 3.95 -1.63
CA LEU A 216 -6.71 4.38 -2.00
C LEU A 216 -7.27 3.65 -3.21
N GLY A 217 -6.42 2.95 -3.98
CA GLY A 217 -6.88 2.11 -5.08
C GLY A 217 -5.91 2.00 -6.25
N PHE A 218 -6.32 1.17 -7.21
CA PHE A 218 -5.73 1.15 -8.54
C PHE A 218 -6.64 1.89 -9.52
N PHE A 219 -6.03 2.49 -10.52
CA PHE A 219 -6.72 3.01 -11.69
C PHE A 219 -5.87 2.84 -12.95
N SER A 220 -6.55 2.61 -14.07
CA SER A 220 -5.95 2.44 -15.37
C SER A 220 -5.50 3.79 -15.94
N MET A 221 -4.31 3.82 -16.52
CA MET A 221 -3.79 5.02 -17.19
C MET A 221 -4.40 5.20 -18.57
N SER A 222 -4.73 6.44 -18.94
CA SER A 222 -5.21 6.79 -20.28
C SER A 222 -4.09 6.82 -21.32
N GLY A 223 -2.84 7.02 -20.91
CA GLY A 223 -1.66 7.08 -21.77
C GLY A 223 -0.35 7.06 -20.99
N LYS A 224 0.78 6.98 -21.72
CA LYS A 224 2.14 6.91 -21.17
C LYS A 224 2.87 8.25 -21.14
N THR A 225 2.24 9.34 -21.61
CA THR A 225 2.87 10.65 -21.56
C THR A 225 2.76 11.25 -20.16
N ALA A 226 3.73 12.08 -19.78
CA ALA A 226 3.67 12.78 -18.51
C ALA A 226 2.41 13.66 -18.35
N SER A 227 1.86 14.17 -19.47
CA SER A 227 0.61 14.93 -19.48
C SER A 227 -0.58 14.05 -19.10
N ASP A 228 -0.71 12.90 -19.74
CA ASP A 228 -1.81 11.95 -19.48
C ASP A 228 -1.76 11.48 -18.02
N MET A 229 -0.58 11.06 -17.56
CA MET A 229 -0.37 10.61 -16.18
C MET A 229 -0.70 11.71 -15.15
N SER A 230 -0.25 12.96 -15.39
CA SER A 230 -0.57 14.06 -14.49
C SER A 230 -2.07 14.37 -14.44
N ASN A 231 -2.76 14.30 -15.58
CA ASN A 231 -4.21 14.54 -15.65
C ASN A 231 -4.99 13.43 -14.94
N ASP A 232 -4.57 12.17 -15.11
CA ASP A 232 -5.21 11.03 -14.46
C ASP A 232 -5.01 11.08 -12.94
N ILE A 233 -3.81 11.44 -12.46
CA ILE A 233 -3.55 11.68 -11.03
C ILE A 233 -4.47 12.78 -10.48
N LEU A 234 -4.58 13.93 -11.16
CA LEU A 234 -5.42 15.05 -10.70
C LEU A 234 -6.91 14.68 -10.66
N LYS A 235 -7.41 14.01 -11.71
CA LYS A 235 -8.80 13.51 -11.74
C LYS A 235 -9.08 12.51 -10.62
N GLN A 236 -8.12 11.64 -10.32
CA GLN A 236 -8.28 10.64 -9.28
C GLN A 236 -8.28 11.30 -7.89
N LEU A 237 -7.40 12.28 -7.62
CA LEU A 237 -7.43 13.08 -6.39
C LEU A 237 -8.75 13.86 -6.25
N GLU A 238 -9.23 14.47 -7.33
CA GLU A 238 -10.52 15.20 -7.35
C GLU A 238 -11.69 14.27 -7.02
N LYS A 239 -11.72 13.07 -7.63
CA LYS A 239 -12.74 12.05 -7.36
C LYS A 239 -12.76 11.60 -5.90
N ASP A 240 -11.59 11.54 -5.26
CA ASP A 240 -11.45 11.18 -3.85
C ASP A 240 -11.68 12.41 -2.92
N GLY A 241 -11.91 13.59 -3.49
CA GLY A 241 -12.13 14.84 -2.77
C GLY A 241 -10.89 15.31 -2.02
N LEU A 242 -9.70 15.04 -2.54
CA LEU A 242 -8.41 15.49 -2.03
C LEU A 242 -7.94 16.71 -2.83
N ASP A 243 -7.86 17.86 -2.19
CA ASP A 243 -7.42 19.10 -2.83
C ASP A 243 -5.90 19.10 -3.05
N ILE A 244 -5.47 19.21 -4.29
CA ILE A 244 -4.05 19.26 -4.68
C ILE A 244 -3.30 20.43 -4.03
N GLN A 245 -4.00 21.52 -3.66
CA GLN A 245 -3.39 22.68 -2.99
C GLN A 245 -2.96 22.38 -1.55
N LEU A 246 -3.50 21.33 -0.94
CA LEU A 246 -3.09 20.83 0.38
C LEU A 246 -1.94 19.81 0.30
N CYS A 247 -1.55 19.39 -0.90
CA CYS A 247 -0.39 18.53 -1.10
C CYS A 247 0.91 19.27 -0.75
N ARG A 248 1.83 18.60 -0.04
CA ARG A 248 3.14 19.16 0.38
C ARG A 248 4.33 18.36 -0.14
N ALA A 249 4.10 17.15 -0.64
CA ALA A 249 5.15 16.30 -1.18
C ALA A 249 4.62 15.41 -2.32
N GLN A 250 5.49 15.08 -3.25
CA GLN A 250 5.23 14.13 -4.34
C GLN A 250 6.42 13.17 -4.48
N GLY A 251 6.14 11.87 -4.55
CA GLY A 251 7.15 10.81 -4.65
C GLY A 251 6.85 9.86 -5.80
N TYR A 252 7.84 9.68 -6.69
CA TYR A 252 7.73 8.80 -7.86
C TYR A 252 9.00 7.98 -8.07
N ASP A 253 8.96 7.07 -9.04
CA ASP A 253 10.15 6.43 -9.57
C ASP A 253 11.07 7.45 -10.29
N ASN A 254 12.29 7.02 -10.62
CA ASN A 254 13.24 7.90 -11.32
C ASN A 254 13.11 7.79 -12.84
N ALA A 255 12.00 7.28 -13.38
CA ALA A 255 11.79 7.25 -14.81
C ALA A 255 11.66 8.68 -15.34
N ALA A 256 12.16 8.95 -16.54
CA ALA A 256 12.17 10.31 -17.10
C ALA A 256 10.75 10.90 -17.28
N SER A 257 9.75 10.05 -17.53
CA SER A 257 8.35 10.46 -17.63
C SER A 257 7.77 10.95 -16.30
N MET A 258 8.20 10.39 -15.17
CA MET A 258 7.73 10.78 -13.84
C MET A 258 8.61 11.88 -13.24
N SER A 259 9.93 11.64 -13.21
CA SER A 259 10.95 12.46 -12.55
C SER A 259 11.59 13.54 -13.43
N GLY A 260 11.19 13.69 -14.70
CA GLY A 260 11.78 14.67 -15.62
C GLY A 260 11.59 16.12 -15.16
N VAL A 261 12.69 16.88 -15.06
CA VAL A 261 12.71 18.26 -14.51
C VAL A 261 11.93 19.27 -15.37
N HIS A 262 11.91 19.07 -16.69
CA HIS A 262 11.29 20.02 -17.64
C HIS A 262 9.90 19.62 -18.12
N GLY A 263 9.56 18.33 -18.07
CA GLY A 263 8.32 17.84 -18.65
C GLY A 263 7.78 16.54 -18.04
N GLY A 264 8.41 16.04 -16.97
CA GLY A 264 7.89 14.89 -16.23
C GLY A 264 6.67 15.26 -15.39
N VAL A 265 5.99 14.25 -14.86
CA VAL A 265 4.85 14.42 -13.93
C VAL A 265 5.22 15.35 -12.78
N GLN A 266 6.44 15.23 -12.23
CA GLN A 266 6.88 16.06 -11.12
C GLN A 266 6.82 17.56 -11.40
N ARG A 267 7.17 17.97 -12.64
CA ARG A 267 7.15 19.36 -13.04
C ARG A 267 5.72 19.86 -13.19
N LYS A 268 4.87 19.05 -13.83
CA LYS A 268 3.47 19.39 -14.09
C LYS A 268 2.65 19.58 -12.81
N ILE A 269 2.83 18.69 -11.83
CA ILE A 269 2.19 18.84 -10.51
C ILE A 269 2.74 20.07 -9.79
N ARG A 270 4.05 20.32 -9.87
CA ARG A 270 4.68 21.51 -9.25
C ARG A 270 4.23 22.83 -9.88
N ASP A 271 3.89 22.84 -11.17
CA ASP A 271 3.35 24.03 -11.84
C ASP A 271 1.92 24.37 -11.35
N ILE A 272 1.19 23.38 -10.83
CA ILE A 272 -0.15 23.56 -10.23
C ILE A 272 -0.06 23.90 -8.73
N ASN A 273 0.84 23.23 -8.02
CA ASN A 273 1.12 23.49 -6.62
C ASN A 273 2.66 23.55 -6.39
N PRO A 274 3.25 24.74 -6.35
CA PRO A 274 4.68 24.92 -6.11
C PRO A 274 5.17 24.37 -4.76
N LYS A 275 4.27 24.23 -3.78
CA LYS A 275 4.56 23.73 -2.43
C LYS A 275 4.63 22.19 -2.37
N ALA A 276 4.28 21.47 -3.43
CA ALA A 276 4.41 20.01 -3.50
C ALA A 276 5.83 19.61 -3.94
N LEU A 277 6.75 19.39 -2.98
CA LEU A 277 8.14 19.08 -3.28
C LEU A 277 8.34 17.65 -3.80
N PHE A 278 9.13 17.50 -4.85
CA PHE A 278 9.42 16.19 -5.44
C PHE A 278 10.61 15.52 -4.77
N THR A 279 10.39 14.30 -4.26
CA THR A 279 11.44 13.42 -3.75
C THR A 279 11.61 12.20 -4.66
N PRO A 280 12.79 11.99 -5.25
CA PRO A 280 13.05 10.77 -6.01
C PRO A 280 13.09 9.56 -5.08
N CYS A 281 12.64 8.40 -5.56
CA CYS A 281 12.70 7.17 -4.76
C CYS A 281 14.15 6.81 -4.40
N ALA A 282 14.47 6.76 -3.12
CA ALA A 282 15.81 6.41 -2.63
C ALA A 282 16.19 4.97 -3.00
N ASN A 283 15.23 4.03 -2.98
CA ASN A 283 15.48 2.64 -3.35
C ASN A 283 15.80 2.48 -4.84
N HIS A 284 15.06 3.16 -5.71
CA HIS A 284 15.35 3.16 -7.14
C HIS A 284 16.68 3.88 -7.42
N SER A 285 16.96 4.96 -6.70
CA SER A 285 18.24 5.68 -6.76
C SER A 285 19.43 4.76 -6.44
N LEU A 286 19.34 4.00 -5.34
CA LEU A 286 20.36 3.01 -4.97
C LEU A 286 20.50 1.89 -6.01
N ASN A 287 19.39 1.44 -6.58
CA ASN A 287 19.41 0.46 -7.66
C ASN A 287 20.22 0.99 -8.86
N LEU A 288 19.96 2.23 -9.28
CA LEU A 288 20.71 2.87 -10.37
C LEU A 288 22.19 3.07 -10.04
N CYS A 289 22.55 3.39 -8.78
CA CYS A 289 23.95 3.46 -8.36
C CYS A 289 24.67 2.13 -8.56
N GLY A 290 24.02 1.02 -8.14
CA GLY A 290 24.52 -0.32 -8.38
C GLY A 290 24.68 -0.62 -9.87
N VAL A 291 23.65 -0.31 -10.67
CA VAL A 291 23.65 -0.53 -12.12
C VAL A 291 24.81 0.18 -12.81
N HIS A 292 24.97 1.47 -12.54
CA HIS A 292 26.02 2.27 -13.17
C HIS A 292 27.42 1.89 -12.68
N SER A 293 27.54 1.45 -11.43
CA SER A 293 28.79 0.98 -10.86
C SER A 293 29.26 -0.34 -11.48
N PHE A 294 28.38 -1.34 -11.62
CA PHE A 294 28.82 -2.60 -12.23
C PHE A 294 29.07 -2.46 -13.74
N ALA A 295 28.30 -1.62 -14.43
CA ALA A 295 28.38 -1.45 -15.87
C ALA A 295 29.66 -0.72 -16.32
N CYS A 296 30.36 -0.03 -15.42
CA CYS A 296 31.55 0.73 -15.76
C CYS A 296 32.79 -0.12 -16.05
N VAL A 297 32.79 -1.41 -15.65
CA VAL A 297 33.92 -2.33 -15.82
C VAL A 297 33.48 -3.64 -16.49
N PRO A 298 34.13 -4.05 -17.61
CA PRO A 298 33.78 -5.28 -18.33
C PRO A 298 33.86 -6.56 -17.48
N SER A 299 34.86 -6.70 -16.62
CA SER A 299 35.02 -7.87 -15.73
C SER A 299 33.86 -8.00 -14.73
N SER A 300 33.36 -6.86 -14.23
CA SER A 300 32.19 -6.81 -13.35
C SER A 300 30.91 -7.21 -14.10
N VAL A 301 30.70 -6.67 -15.31
CA VAL A 301 29.59 -7.08 -16.19
C VAL A 301 29.64 -8.58 -16.48
N THR A 302 30.83 -9.10 -16.76
CA THR A 302 31.04 -10.54 -17.02
C THR A 302 30.69 -11.37 -15.79
N CYS A 303 31.07 -10.93 -14.59
CA CYS A 303 30.71 -11.60 -13.33
C CYS A 303 29.20 -11.77 -13.18
N PHE A 304 28.43 -10.68 -13.31
CA PHE A 304 26.96 -10.76 -13.24
C PHE A 304 26.35 -11.56 -14.39
N GLY A 305 26.91 -11.46 -15.61
CA GLY A 305 26.51 -12.29 -16.74
C GLY A 305 26.70 -13.79 -16.48
N THR A 306 27.80 -14.19 -15.82
CA THR A 306 28.05 -15.57 -15.41
C THR A 306 27.03 -16.03 -14.36
N LEU A 307 26.68 -15.19 -13.39
CA LEU A 307 25.64 -15.50 -12.38
C LEU A 307 24.27 -15.76 -13.01
N GLU A 308 23.84 -14.91 -13.95
CA GLU A 308 22.55 -15.09 -14.64
C GLU A 308 22.54 -16.33 -15.54
N LYS A 309 23.65 -16.62 -16.23
CA LYS A 309 23.79 -17.84 -17.03
C LYS A 309 23.77 -19.09 -16.15
N LEU A 310 24.38 -19.05 -14.98
CA LEU A 310 24.36 -20.15 -14.01
C LEU A 310 22.92 -20.42 -13.53
N TYR A 311 22.19 -19.36 -13.16
CA TYR A 311 20.77 -19.49 -12.81
C TYR A 311 19.93 -20.04 -13.97
N SER A 312 20.10 -19.50 -15.18
CA SER A 312 19.38 -19.94 -16.39
C SER A 312 19.68 -21.40 -16.72
N PHE A 313 20.93 -21.83 -16.54
CA PHE A 313 21.32 -23.22 -16.74
C PHE A 313 20.55 -24.16 -15.82
N PHE A 314 20.50 -23.91 -14.51
CA PHE A 314 19.77 -24.80 -13.61
C PHE A 314 18.24 -24.67 -13.72
N SER A 315 17.71 -23.46 -13.90
CA SER A 315 16.26 -23.19 -13.87
C SER A 315 15.49 -23.71 -15.08
N VAL A 316 16.13 -23.88 -16.23
CA VAL A 316 15.47 -24.33 -17.47
C VAL A 316 15.16 -25.83 -17.46
N SER A 317 15.76 -26.63 -16.57
CA SER A 317 15.54 -28.08 -16.50
C SER A 317 15.26 -28.55 -15.08
N THR A 318 14.16 -29.29 -14.91
CA THR A 318 13.80 -29.92 -13.64
C THR A 318 14.86 -30.90 -13.14
N HIS A 319 15.48 -31.67 -14.03
CA HIS A 319 16.58 -32.59 -13.72
C HIS A 319 17.81 -31.85 -13.17
N ARG A 320 18.27 -30.81 -13.88
CA ARG A 320 19.41 -29.99 -13.41
C ARG A 320 19.11 -29.31 -12.08
N TRP A 321 17.87 -28.82 -11.92
CA TRP A 321 17.41 -28.21 -10.69
C TRP A 321 17.43 -29.19 -9.51
N GLU A 322 17.01 -30.45 -9.72
CA GLU A 322 17.04 -31.48 -8.69
C GLU A 322 18.48 -31.79 -8.24
N ILE A 323 19.41 -31.97 -9.20
CA ILE A 323 20.83 -32.19 -8.90
C ILE A 323 21.40 -31.02 -8.09
N LEU A 324 21.09 -29.77 -8.48
CA LEU A 324 21.50 -28.58 -7.73
C LEU A 324 21.00 -28.64 -6.28
N ILE A 325 19.73 -28.96 -6.06
CA ILE A 325 19.17 -29.05 -4.71
C ILE A 325 19.82 -30.18 -3.90
N GLN A 326 20.05 -31.34 -4.51
CA GLN A 326 20.66 -32.48 -3.83
C GLN A 326 22.11 -32.20 -3.39
N LYS A 327 22.90 -31.49 -4.23
CA LYS A 327 24.33 -31.26 -4.00
C LYS A 327 24.63 -29.96 -3.24
N VAL A 328 23.90 -28.89 -3.55
CA VAL A 328 24.13 -27.54 -2.99
C VAL A 328 23.18 -27.24 -1.83
N GLY A 329 22.02 -27.91 -1.74
CA GLY A 329 21.04 -27.71 -0.67
C GLY A 329 20.34 -26.35 -0.69
N LYS A 330 20.62 -25.48 -1.68
CA LYS A 330 20.06 -24.14 -1.81
C LYS A 330 19.73 -23.82 -3.27
N THR A 331 18.75 -22.91 -3.44
CA THR A 331 18.36 -22.41 -4.76
C THR A 331 19.20 -21.22 -5.18
N LEU A 332 19.65 -21.21 -6.43
CA LEU A 332 20.16 -20.01 -7.07
C LEU A 332 19.03 -19.03 -7.35
N LYS A 333 19.35 -17.73 -7.36
CA LYS A 333 18.39 -16.66 -7.57
C LYS A 333 18.69 -15.92 -8.87
N ARG A 334 17.63 -15.62 -9.62
CA ARG A 334 17.68 -14.78 -10.82
C ARG A 334 18.12 -13.36 -10.44
N LEU A 335 18.90 -12.73 -11.30
CA LEU A 335 19.11 -11.29 -11.22
C LEU A 335 17.80 -10.57 -11.59
N SER A 336 17.52 -9.44 -10.93
CA SER A 336 16.31 -8.65 -11.20
C SER A 336 16.72 -7.23 -11.56
N ASP A 337 16.47 -6.81 -12.78
CA ASP A 337 16.81 -5.46 -13.28
C ASP A 337 16.23 -4.35 -12.38
N THR A 338 15.08 -4.60 -11.76
CA THR A 338 14.35 -3.64 -10.93
C THR A 338 14.70 -3.68 -9.43
N ARG A 339 15.44 -4.68 -8.93
CA ARG A 339 15.68 -4.86 -7.48
C ARG A 339 17.08 -5.43 -7.15
N TRP A 340 17.96 -4.59 -6.61
CA TRP A 340 19.31 -4.96 -6.15
C TRP A 340 19.34 -6.01 -5.02
N SER A 341 18.26 -6.15 -4.24
CA SER A 341 18.12 -7.22 -3.26
C SER A 341 18.20 -8.62 -3.88
N ALA A 342 17.74 -8.78 -5.13
CA ALA A 342 17.87 -10.03 -5.88
C ALA A 342 19.32 -10.30 -6.30
N HIS A 343 20.08 -9.25 -6.63
CA HIS A 343 21.51 -9.34 -6.93
C HIS A 343 22.30 -9.81 -5.71
N HIS A 344 22.03 -9.23 -4.53
CA HIS A 344 22.64 -9.69 -3.27
C HIS A 344 22.34 -11.17 -2.99
N ALA A 345 21.07 -11.59 -3.14
CA ALA A 345 20.69 -12.98 -2.91
C ALA A 345 21.36 -13.95 -3.89
N SER A 346 21.53 -13.55 -5.16
CA SER A 346 22.22 -14.33 -6.18
C SER A 346 23.71 -14.48 -5.89
N VAL A 347 24.41 -13.36 -5.64
CA VAL A 347 25.84 -13.34 -5.31
C VAL A 347 26.12 -14.13 -4.04
N LYS A 348 25.33 -13.92 -2.98
CA LYS A 348 25.48 -14.63 -1.70
C LYS A 348 25.27 -16.14 -1.85
N ALA A 349 24.29 -16.56 -2.66
CA ALA A 349 24.04 -17.98 -2.90
C ALA A 349 25.22 -18.66 -3.63
N VAL A 350 25.82 -18.00 -4.63
CA VAL A 350 26.96 -18.55 -5.35
C VAL A 350 28.22 -18.52 -4.49
N ARG A 351 28.52 -17.41 -3.81
CA ARG A 351 29.68 -17.27 -2.91
C ARG A 351 29.72 -18.36 -1.86
N GLN A 352 28.59 -18.66 -1.21
CA GLN A 352 28.52 -19.64 -0.13
C GLN A 352 28.73 -21.09 -0.58
N ASN A 353 28.51 -21.40 -1.86
CA ASN A 353 28.48 -22.77 -2.35
C ASN A 353 29.34 -22.96 -3.62
N VAL A 354 30.35 -22.12 -3.82
CA VAL A 354 31.11 -22.09 -5.08
C VAL A 354 31.78 -23.44 -5.36
N GLU A 355 32.35 -24.09 -4.35
CA GLU A 355 32.99 -25.41 -4.48
C GLU A 355 31.98 -26.49 -4.88
N GLN A 356 30.82 -26.54 -4.21
CA GLN A 356 29.78 -27.51 -4.51
C GLN A 356 29.20 -27.29 -5.91
N LEU A 357 29.11 -26.03 -6.36
CA LEU A 357 28.71 -25.68 -7.73
C LEU A 357 29.74 -26.14 -8.76
N VAL A 358 31.03 -26.00 -8.47
CA VAL A 358 32.12 -26.52 -9.31
C VAL A 358 32.00 -28.04 -9.46
N LEU A 359 31.93 -28.77 -8.34
CA LEU A 359 31.77 -30.24 -8.35
C LEU A 359 30.51 -30.69 -9.10
N THR A 360 29.42 -29.94 -8.95
CA THR A 360 28.16 -30.23 -9.66
C THR A 360 28.31 -30.02 -11.17
N LEU A 361 29.00 -28.96 -11.59
CA LEU A 361 29.23 -28.68 -13.01
C LEU A 361 30.22 -29.67 -13.63
N GLU A 362 31.24 -30.12 -12.88
CA GLU A 362 32.14 -31.19 -13.30
C GLU A 362 31.38 -32.49 -13.55
N GLU A 363 30.50 -32.88 -12.62
CA GLU A 363 29.62 -34.05 -12.78
C GLU A 363 28.71 -33.90 -14.00
N MET A 364 28.22 -32.69 -14.29
CA MET A 364 27.38 -32.41 -15.46
C MET A 364 28.15 -32.35 -16.78
N CYS A 365 29.48 -32.29 -16.75
CA CYS A 365 30.32 -32.45 -17.93
C CYS A 365 30.53 -33.92 -18.31
N ASP A 366 30.21 -34.86 -17.41
CA ASP A 366 30.45 -36.29 -17.61
C ASP A 366 29.60 -36.86 -18.77
N PRO A 367 30.22 -37.42 -19.81
CA PRO A 367 29.51 -37.98 -20.96
C PRO A 367 28.63 -39.18 -20.63
N SER A 368 28.88 -39.85 -19.51
CA SER A 368 28.10 -41.00 -19.06
C SER A 368 26.83 -40.63 -18.29
N LYS A 369 26.72 -39.38 -17.82
CA LYS A 369 25.63 -38.93 -16.93
C LYS A 369 24.64 -37.97 -17.58
N GLU A 370 25.09 -37.16 -18.53
CA GLU A 370 24.30 -36.05 -19.08
C GLU A 370 24.24 -36.03 -20.62
N ASN A 371 23.22 -35.34 -21.14
CA ASN A 371 23.02 -35.16 -22.58
C ASN A 371 24.00 -34.14 -23.20
N LEU A 372 24.07 -34.09 -24.53
CA LEU A 372 25.00 -33.23 -25.26
C LEU A 372 24.87 -31.74 -24.89
N ASP A 373 23.65 -31.22 -24.78
CA ASP A 373 23.38 -29.81 -24.52
C ASP A 373 23.78 -29.40 -23.11
N THR A 374 23.45 -30.22 -22.09
CA THR A 374 23.85 -30.01 -20.70
C THR A 374 25.36 -30.01 -20.57
N ARG A 375 26.04 -30.99 -21.17
CA ARG A 375 27.52 -31.08 -21.14
C ARG A 375 28.17 -29.88 -21.79
N SER A 376 27.69 -29.48 -22.96
CA SER A 376 28.24 -28.33 -23.68
C SER A 376 28.08 -27.05 -22.88
N ALA A 377 26.90 -26.82 -22.28
CA ALA A 377 26.66 -25.63 -21.48
C ALA A 377 27.43 -25.64 -20.14
N ALA A 378 27.51 -26.79 -19.46
CA ALA A 378 28.30 -26.96 -18.24
C ALA A 378 29.80 -26.74 -18.51
N SER A 379 30.32 -27.27 -19.63
CA SER A 379 31.72 -27.11 -20.05
C SER A 379 32.11 -25.65 -20.34
N VAL A 380 31.13 -24.79 -20.65
CA VAL A 380 31.35 -23.34 -20.81
C VAL A 380 31.28 -22.62 -19.46
N LEU A 381 30.39 -23.05 -18.55
CA LEU A 381 30.19 -22.41 -17.25
C LEU A 381 31.28 -22.74 -16.24
N LEU A 382 31.77 -23.98 -16.24
CA LEU A 382 32.81 -24.45 -15.33
C LEU A 382 34.08 -23.55 -15.36
N PRO A 383 34.72 -23.31 -16.52
CA PRO A 383 35.88 -22.41 -16.57
C PRO A 383 35.53 -20.93 -16.34
N ALA A 384 34.25 -20.54 -16.41
CA ALA A 384 33.81 -19.18 -16.12
C ALA A 384 33.65 -18.92 -14.62
N ILE A 385 33.30 -19.95 -13.84
CA ILE A 385 33.26 -19.85 -12.37
C ILE A 385 34.60 -20.21 -11.72
N CYS A 386 35.41 -21.05 -12.37
CA CYS A 386 36.79 -21.36 -12.00
C CYS A 386 37.79 -20.34 -12.58
N ASP A 387 37.45 -19.05 -12.49
CA ASP A 387 38.28 -17.96 -12.98
C ASP A 387 38.64 -17.04 -11.81
N PHE A 388 39.94 -16.73 -11.66
CA PHE A 388 40.42 -15.87 -10.57
C PHE A 388 39.72 -14.51 -10.53
N THR A 389 39.48 -13.90 -11.70
CA THR A 389 38.78 -12.61 -11.79
C THR A 389 37.33 -12.75 -11.31
N PHE A 390 36.64 -13.82 -11.73
CA PHE A 390 35.28 -14.11 -11.27
C PHE A 390 35.22 -14.25 -9.75
N LEU A 391 36.10 -15.05 -9.15
CA LEU A 391 36.12 -15.28 -7.69
C LEU A 391 36.40 -13.99 -6.91
N CYS A 392 37.32 -13.15 -7.38
CA CYS A 392 37.56 -11.83 -6.79
C CYS A 392 36.32 -10.94 -6.87
N TYR A 393 35.66 -10.83 -8.04
CA TYR A 393 34.45 -10.02 -8.18
C TYR A 393 33.25 -10.58 -7.40
N LEU A 394 33.16 -11.90 -7.23
CA LEU A 394 32.14 -12.56 -6.45
C LEU A 394 32.18 -12.10 -4.99
N GLU A 395 33.36 -12.09 -4.36
CA GLU A 395 33.51 -11.61 -2.98
C GLU A 395 33.38 -10.09 -2.87
N PHE A 396 33.97 -9.35 -3.82
CA PHE A 396 33.87 -7.90 -3.89
C PHE A 396 32.40 -7.44 -3.89
N TRP A 397 31.58 -8.00 -4.78
CA TRP A 397 30.15 -7.68 -4.82
C TRP A 397 29.40 -8.27 -3.63
N ASN A 398 29.79 -9.43 -3.10
CA ASN A 398 29.14 -9.98 -1.91
C ASN A 398 29.16 -8.99 -0.73
N MET A 399 30.33 -8.42 -0.44
CA MET A 399 30.50 -7.46 0.67
C MET A 399 29.73 -6.14 0.43
N ILE A 400 29.82 -5.58 -0.78
CA ILE A 400 29.13 -4.32 -1.10
C ILE A 400 27.61 -4.49 -1.11
N LEU A 401 27.13 -5.55 -1.75
CA LEU A 401 25.70 -5.81 -1.91
C LEU A 401 25.01 -6.14 -0.58
N GLU A 402 25.73 -6.69 0.39
CA GLU A 402 25.20 -6.92 1.73
C GLU A 402 24.81 -5.61 2.41
N GLU A 403 25.73 -4.63 2.45
CA GLU A 403 25.47 -3.30 3.02
C GLU A 403 24.43 -2.50 2.22
N VAL A 404 24.45 -2.60 0.89
CA VAL A 404 23.43 -1.97 0.03
C VAL A 404 22.05 -2.57 0.31
N ASN A 405 21.93 -3.90 0.45
CA ASN A 405 20.67 -4.56 0.73
C ASN A 405 20.14 -4.25 2.14
N LEU A 406 21.01 -4.12 3.15
CA LEU A 406 20.62 -3.66 4.49
C LEU A 406 20.07 -2.23 4.45
N THR A 407 20.73 -1.35 3.69
CA THR A 407 20.27 0.03 3.47
C THR A 407 18.95 0.08 2.71
N GLN A 408 18.81 -0.73 1.65
CA GLN A 408 17.58 -0.80 0.86
C GLN A 408 16.39 -1.22 1.72
N LYS A 409 16.53 -2.28 2.53
CA LYS A 409 15.48 -2.75 3.45
C LYS A 409 15.06 -1.67 4.44
N TYR A 410 16.03 -0.94 5.01
CA TYR A 410 15.75 0.14 5.95
C TYR A 410 14.91 1.25 5.29
N LEU A 411 15.26 1.68 4.07
CA LEU A 411 14.56 2.72 3.32
C LEU A 411 13.12 2.34 2.89
N GLN A 412 12.78 1.05 2.91
CA GLN A 412 11.44 0.56 2.59
C GLN A 412 10.49 0.50 3.80
N THR A 413 10.97 0.89 4.98
CA THR A 413 10.18 0.91 6.23
C THR A 413 9.07 1.96 6.12
N PRO A 414 7.79 1.62 6.38
CA PRO A 414 6.65 2.54 6.14
C PRO A 414 6.75 3.90 6.84
N GLU A 415 7.27 3.93 8.07
CA GLU A 415 7.35 5.16 8.89
C GLU A 415 8.64 5.97 8.70
N ILE A 416 9.52 5.56 7.78
CA ILE A 416 10.83 6.22 7.65
C ILE A 416 10.67 7.69 7.27
N THR A 417 11.32 8.58 8.01
CA THR A 417 11.36 10.01 7.70
C THR A 417 12.59 10.35 6.84
N LEU A 418 12.58 11.52 6.21
CA LEU A 418 13.65 11.93 5.29
C LEU A 418 15.02 12.01 5.97
N ASP A 419 15.08 12.49 7.21
CA ASP A 419 16.30 12.57 8.04
C ASP A 419 16.87 11.18 8.38
N MET A 420 16.01 10.22 8.73
CA MET A 420 16.42 8.83 8.94
C MET A 420 16.97 8.20 7.65
N GLY A 421 16.30 8.43 6.52
CA GLY A 421 16.72 7.94 5.21
C GLY A 421 18.08 8.50 4.78
N LEU A 422 18.27 9.81 4.88
CA LEU A 422 19.53 10.49 4.58
C LEU A 422 20.68 10.00 5.47
N THR A 423 20.43 9.84 6.77
CA THR A 423 21.43 9.30 7.71
C THR A 423 21.88 7.91 7.29
N LYS A 424 20.94 7.03 6.91
CA LYS A 424 21.28 5.67 6.46
C LYS A 424 22.07 5.68 5.14
N MET A 425 21.70 6.53 4.19
CA MET A 425 22.46 6.66 2.94
C MET A 425 23.86 7.22 3.17
N LYS A 426 24.02 8.19 4.07
CA LYS A 426 25.33 8.74 4.46
C LYS A 426 26.20 7.69 5.15
N ALA A 427 25.61 6.84 6.00
CA ALA A 427 26.33 5.71 6.60
C ALA A 427 26.85 4.72 5.53
N LEU A 428 26.04 4.41 4.51
CA LEU A 428 26.49 3.58 3.38
C LEU A 428 27.64 4.25 2.62
N GLN A 429 27.55 5.57 2.39
CA GLN A 429 28.62 6.32 1.73
C GLN A 429 29.92 6.28 2.54
N LEU A 430 29.84 6.49 3.86
CA LEU A 430 31.00 6.41 4.76
C LEU A 430 31.64 5.03 4.72
N PHE A 431 30.84 3.97 4.81
CA PHE A 431 31.33 2.59 4.66
C PHE A 431 32.12 2.39 3.36
N LEU A 432 31.58 2.82 2.21
CA LEU A 432 32.24 2.65 0.91
C LEU A 432 33.56 3.42 0.81
N VAL A 433 33.68 4.56 1.51
CA VAL A 433 34.89 5.39 1.53
C VAL A 433 35.93 4.82 2.50
N GLU A 434 35.53 4.50 3.73
CA GLU A 434 36.42 4.02 4.80
C GLU A 434 36.95 2.61 4.49
N GLU A 435 36.09 1.70 4.04
CA GLU A 435 36.45 0.33 3.74
C GLU A 435 36.98 0.14 2.31
N ARG A 436 37.15 1.23 1.54
CA ARG A 436 37.51 1.19 0.11
C ARG A 436 38.68 0.26 -0.20
N ASN A 437 39.80 0.40 0.52
CA ASN A 437 40.99 -0.43 0.31
C ASN A 437 40.81 -1.84 0.88
N THR A 438 40.16 -1.95 2.05
CA THR A 438 39.90 -3.21 2.73
C THR A 438 39.04 -4.15 1.88
N LEU A 439 37.98 -3.63 1.24
CA LEU A 439 37.09 -4.39 0.35
C LEU A 439 37.86 -5.02 -0.82
N VAL A 440 38.70 -4.23 -1.50
CA VAL A 440 39.48 -4.71 -2.64
C VAL A 440 40.53 -5.74 -2.19
N ASN A 441 41.21 -5.50 -1.08
CA ASN A 441 42.21 -6.42 -0.56
C ASN A 441 41.58 -7.76 -0.13
N LYS A 442 40.45 -7.73 0.58
CA LYS A 442 39.71 -8.94 0.97
C LYS A 442 39.20 -9.71 -0.24
N ALA A 443 38.69 -9.02 -1.26
CA ALA A 443 38.22 -9.65 -2.49
C ALA A 443 39.34 -10.40 -3.23
N ILE A 444 40.52 -9.80 -3.32
CA ILE A 444 41.70 -10.43 -3.94
C ILE A 444 42.17 -11.60 -3.09
N GLN A 445 42.29 -11.43 -1.77
CA GLN A 445 42.69 -12.49 -0.86
C GLN A 445 41.76 -13.70 -0.95
N PHE A 446 40.44 -13.47 -1.00
CA PHE A 446 39.45 -14.54 -1.18
C PHE A 446 39.65 -15.28 -2.50
N GLY A 447 39.83 -14.54 -3.62
CA GLY A 447 40.10 -15.15 -4.91
C GLY A 447 41.38 -15.99 -4.91
N THR A 448 42.45 -15.49 -4.30
CA THR A 448 43.74 -16.21 -4.20
C THR A 448 43.58 -17.49 -3.40
N GLN A 449 42.99 -17.40 -2.20
CA GLN A 449 42.74 -18.56 -1.35
C GLN A 449 41.88 -19.61 -2.05
N LYS A 450 40.80 -19.19 -2.72
CA LYS A 450 39.90 -20.11 -3.43
C LYS A 450 40.57 -20.76 -4.65
N CYS A 451 41.41 -20.03 -5.37
CA CYS A 451 42.22 -20.60 -6.44
C CYS A 451 43.23 -21.62 -5.92
N GLU A 452 43.87 -21.38 -4.78
CA GLU A 452 44.78 -22.34 -4.13
C GLU A 452 44.04 -23.61 -3.67
N GLU A 453 42.88 -23.45 -3.01
CA GLU A 453 42.04 -24.57 -2.54
C GLU A 453 41.51 -25.44 -3.68
N MET A 454 41.17 -24.82 -4.83
CA MET A 454 40.62 -25.52 -6.00
C MET A 454 41.66 -25.88 -7.07
N GLY A 455 42.94 -25.53 -6.88
CA GLY A 455 44.01 -25.78 -7.85
C GLY A 455 43.85 -25.02 -9.18
N ILE A 456 43.33 -23.79 -9.14
CA ILE A 456 43.10 -22.95 -10.33
C ILE A 456 44.31 -22.02 -10.55
N ASP A 457 44.87 -22.04 -11.75
CA ASP A 457 45.96 -21.13 -12.13
C ASP A 457 45.50 -19.66 -12.19
N ILE A 458 46.23 -18.78 -11.49
CA ILE A 458 45.93 -17.34 -11.38
C ILE A 458 46.37 -16.56 -12.64
N GLU A 459 47.29 -17.11 -13.44
CA GLU A 459 47.82 -16.44 -14.63
C GLU A 459 47.06 -16.79 -15.92
N ARG A 460 46.38 -15.79 -16.50
CA ARG A 460 46.10 -15.79 -17.95
C ARG A 460 47.10 -14.88 -18.66
N ARG A 461 47.92 -15.48 -19.54
CA ARG A 461 48.81 -14.76 -20.48
C ARG A 461 47.99 -13.81 -21.35
N GLY A 462 47.89 -12.54 -20.96
CA GLY A 462 47.41 -11.48 -21.84
C GLY A 462 48.35 -11.35 -23.05
N ARG A 463 47.80 -11.37 -24.27
CA ARG A 463 48.56 -11.11 -25.50
C ARG A 463 49.13 -9.69 -25.40
N ARG A 464 50.43 -9.56 -25.09
CA ARG A 464 51.14 -8.27 -25.12
C ARG A 464 50.85 -7.60 -26.46
N LYS A 465 50.10 -6.50 -26.47
CA LYS A 465 50.04 -5.62 -27.64
C LYS A 465 51.41 -4.95 -27.75
N VAL A 466 52.30 -5.56 -28.53
CA VAL A 466 53.57 -4.95 -28.89
C VAL A 466 53.25 -3.65 -29.63
N LYS A 467 53.56 -2.50 -29.01
CA LYS A 467 53.58 -1.23 -29.74
C LYS A 467 54.63 -1.37 -30.85
N LYS A 468 54.31 -0.96 -32.08
CA LYS A 468 55.34 -0.76 -33.12
C LYS A 468 56.24 0.40 -32.65
N SER A 469 57.35 0.07 -32.00
CA SER A 469 58.42 1.02 -31.65
C SER A 469 59.26 1.33 -32.88
N LEU A 470 59.68 2.59 -33.04
CA LEU A 470 60.68 2.99 -34.05
C LEU A 470 62.09 2.58 -33.58
N PRO A 471 63.04 2.30 -34.50
CA PRO A 471 64.39 1.89 -34.12
C PRO A 471 65.08 2.97 -33.27
N GLY A 472 65.39 2.66 -32.00
CA GLY A 472 66.10 3.54 -31.07
C GLY A 472 65.34 3.92 -29.79
N GLU A 473 64.04 3.64 -29.68
CA GLU A 473 63.29 3.89 -28.45
C GLU A 473 63.33 2.69 -27.49
N ILE A 474 63.99 2.85 -26.34
CA ILE A 474 63.87 1.94 -25.18
C ILE A 474 62.63 2.37 -24.38
N SER A 475 61.44 1.98 -24.85
CA SER A 475 60.22 2.08 -24.08
C SER A 475 60.09 0.83 -23.21
N ALA A 476 60.26 0.94 -21.89
CA ALA A 476 59.86 -0.13 -20.97
C ALA A 476 58.33 -0.30 -21.02
N ASP A 477 57.85 -1.54 -21.14
CA ASP A 477 56.42 -1.87 -21.10
C ASP A 477 55.83 -1.48 -19.73
N ALA A 478 55.12 -0.35 -19.65
CA ALA A 478 54.35 0.06 -18.47
C ALA A 478 52.95 -0.61 -18.46
N GLY A 479 52.90 -1.93 -18.68
CA GLY A 479 51.67 -2.72 -18.54
C GLY A 479 51.41 -3.04 -17.07
N LEU A 480 50.20 -2.74 -16.57
CA LEU A 480 49.80 -3.16 -15.23
C LEU A 480 49.76 -4.70 -15.13
N THR A 481 50.12 -5.24 -13.98
CA THR A 481 49.88 -6.65 -13.65
C THR A 481 48.38 -6.94 -13.54
N LEU A 482 47.96 -8.20 -13.65
CA LEU A 482 46.56 -8.60 -13.49
C LEU A 482 45.97 -8.12 -12.16
N LEU A 483 46.75 -8.24 -11.07
CA LEU A 483 46.34 -7.78 -9.75
C LEU A 483 46.16 -6.26 -9.69
N GLU A 484 47.07 -5.50 -10.29
CA GLU A 484 46.97 -4.04 -10.36
C GLU A 484 45.79 -3.60 -11.25
N GLU A 485 45.53 -4.30 -12.34
CA GLU A 485 44.40 -4.04 -13.22
C GLU A 485 43.06 -4.36 -12.54
N LEU A 486 42.98 -5.47 -11.78
CA LEU A 486 41.82 -5.81 -10.97
C LEU A 486 41.58 -4.79 -9.86
N ARG A 487 42.63 -4.39 -9.13
CA ARG A 487 42.54 -3.33 -8.11
C ARG A 487 42.01 -2.03 -8.72
N ARG A 488 42.62 -1.57 -9.81
CA ARG A 488 42.18 -0.37 -10.53
C ARG A 488 40.70 -0.47 -10.93
N SER A 489 40.30 -1.62 -11.46
CA SER A 489 38.93 -1.84 -11.94
C SER A 489 37.92 -1.90 -10.79
N MET A 490 38.23 -2.57 -9.69
CA MET A 490 37.36 -2.60 -8.50
C MET A 490 37.23 -1.21 -7.85
N PHE A 491 38.34 -0.46 -7.78
CA PHE A 491 38.31 0.93 -7.34
C PHE A 491 37.44 1.80 -8.24
N GLN A 492 37.51 1.63 -9.56
CA GLN A 492 36.63 2.33 -10.49
C GLN A 492 35.14 2.01 -10.21
N CYS A 493 34.79 0.76 -9.92
CA CYS A 493 33.43 0.41 -9.50
C CYS A 493 33.01 1.15 -8.22
N LEU A 494 33.86 1.15 -7.18
CA LEU A 494 33.58 1.83 -5.91
C LEU A 494 33.43 3.35 -6.10
N ASP A 495 34.39 3.97 -6.79
CA ASP A 495 34.41 5.42 -7.02
C ASP A 495 33.17 5.84 -7.82
N ARG A 496 32.78 5.03 -8.83
CA ARG A 496 31.55 5.24 -9.58
C ARG A 496 30.32 5.11 -8.69
N PHE A 497 30.27 4.11 -7.81
CA PHE A 497 29.16 3.94 -6.88
C PHE A 497 29.04 5.14 -5.94
N ILE A 498 30.15 5.58 -5.34
CA ILE A 498 30.20 6.71 -4.40
C ILE A 498 29.77 8.00 -5.10
N GLN A 499 30.25 8.25 -6.32
CA GLN A 499 29.86 9.42 -7.12
C GLN A 499 28.37 9.42 -7.41
N GLU A 500 27.82 8.28 -7.85
CA GLU A 500 26.41 8.14 -8.20
C GLU A 500 25.49 8.23 -6.96
N LEU A 501 25.95 7.72 -5.81
CA LEU A 501 25.27 7.84 -4.52
C LEU A 501 25.25 9.30 -4.05
N ALA A 502 26.38 9.99 -4.11
CA ALA A 502 26.46 11.41 -3.73
C ALA A 502 25.56 12.28 -4.61
N ALA A 503 25.63 12.11 -5.94
CA ALA A 503 24.83 12.88 -6.89
C ALA A 503 23.32 12.68 -6.69
N ARG A 504 22.88 11.45 -6.39
CA ARG A 504 21.45 11.16 -6.16
C ARG A 504 20.96 11.59 -4.77
N SER A 505 21.84 11.58 -3.76
CA SER A 505 21.52 12.08 -2.42
C SER A 505 21.27 13.59 -2.42
N THR A 506 21.91 14.35 -3.31
CA THR A 506 21.76 15.82 -3.39
C THR A 506 20.31 16.28 -3.51
N ALA A 507 19.45 15.55 -4.24
CA ALA A 507 18.03 15.91 -4.36
C ALA A 507 17.30 15.83 -3.00
N MET A 508 17.54 14.76 -2.23
CA MET A 508 16.97 14.60 -0.89
C MET A 508 17.60 15.56 0.12
N GLU A 509 18.90 15.82 0.02
CA GLU A 509 19.61 16.81 0.86
C GLU A 509 19.07 18.23 0.63
N ASN A 510 18.77 18.60 -0.62
CA ASN A 510 18.17 19.89 -0.94
C ASN A 510 16.82 20.07 -0.23
N ILE A 511 15.97 19.04 -0.24
CA ILE A 511 14.67 19.08 0.47
C ILE A 511 14.89 19.15 1.98
N SER A 512 15.77 18.31 2.53
CA SER A 512 16.11 18.33 3.96
C SER A 512 16.66 19.69 4.38
N SER A 513 17.42 20.36 3.51
CA SER A 513 17.96 21.69 3.77
C SER A 513 16.89 22.79 3.73
N THR A 514 15.81 22.63 2.96
CA THR A 514 14.63 23.51 3.05
C THR A 514 13.91 23.34 4.39
N PHE A 515 13.88 22.11 4.91
CA PHE A 515 13.30 21.78 6.22
C PHE A 515 14.32 21.78 7.36
N HIS A 516 15.41 22.54 7.23
CA HIS A 516 16.42 22.59 8.29
C HIS A 516 15.85 23.13 9.60
N ILE A 517 14.82 24.00 9.51
CA ILE A 517 14.13 24.61 10.64
C ILE A 517 13.48 23.60 11.60
N VAL A 518 13.12 22.39 11.14
CA VAL A 518 12.51 21.36 12.01
C VAL A 518 13.50 20.32 12.52
N GLN A 519 14.79 20.49 12.23
CA GLN A 519 15.82 19.59 12.74
C GLN A 519 16.04 19.86 14.24
N PRO A 520 15.87 18.86 15.13
CA PRO A 520 15.94 19.09 16.58
C PRO A 520 17.26 19.71 17.03
N LYS A 521 18.38 19.32 16.41
CA LYS A 521 19.70 19.91 16.64
C LYS A 521 19.70 21.44 16.46
N LEU A 522 19.09 21.95 15.38
CA LEU A 522 19.00 23.38 15.12
C LEU A 522 18.03 24.06 16.09
N LEU A 523 16.83 23.50 16.27
CA LEU A 523 15.83 24.09 17.16
C LEU A 523 16.33 24.26 18.60
N ILE A 524 17.13 23.30 19.07
CA ILE A 524 17.57 23.25 20.47
C ILE A 524 18.89 23.99 20.68
N LYS A 525 19.87 23.81 19.78
CA LYS A 525 21.23 24.35 19.95
C LYS A 525 21.64 25.41 18.93
N GLY A 526 20.83 25.61 17.89
CA GLY A 526 21.13 26.55 16.82
C GLY A 526 21.22 27.99 17.31
N SER A 527 22.14 28.72 16.72
CA SER A 527 22.28 30.17 16.87
C SER A 527 21.13 30.91 16.16
N GLU A 528 20.92 32.18 16.53
CA GLU A 528 19.87 33.01 15.93
C GLU A 528 20.04 33.18 14.42
N ASN A 529 21.28 33.34 13.95
CA ASN A 529 21.62 33.46 12.53
C ASN A 529 21.36 32.15 11.75
N GLU A 530 21.64 30.98 12.34
CA GLU A 530 21.33 29.71 11.66
C GLU A 530 19.81 29.48 11.55
N LEU A 531 19.06 29.85 12.60
CA LEU A 531 17.60 29.82 12.57
C LEU A 531 17.05 30.80 11.53
N GLU A 532 17.65 31.98 11.40
CA GLU A 532 17.28 33.02 10.43
C GLU A 532 17.32 32.48 9.00
N GLN A 533 18.46 31.92 8.64
CA GLN A 533 18.70 31.35 7.33
C GLN A 533 17.76 30.16 7.05
N ALA A 534 17.48 29.35 8.07
CA ALA A 534 16.57 28.22 7.93
C ALA A 534 15.11 28.68 7.71
N ILE A 535 14.64 29.69 8.45
CA ILE A 535 13.31 30.29 8.28
C ILE A 535 13.17 30.90 6.89
N GLU A 536 14.14 31.71 6.47
CA GLU A 536 14.12 32.38 5.16
C GLU A 536 14.09 31.36 4.03
N LYS A 537 14.96 30.35 4.09
CA LYS A 537 15.01 29.29 3.08
C LYS A 537 13.71 28.49 3.00
N PHE A 538 13.07 28.23 4.14
CA PHE A 538 11.77 27.56 4.18
C PHE A 538 10.67 28.45 3.58
N ASN A 539 10.65 29.74 3.93
CA ASN A 539 9.69 30.72 3.43
C ASN A 539 9.81 30.99 1.93
N LEU A 540 10.98 30.80 1.31
CA LEU A 540 11.12 30.85 -0.15
C LEU A 540 10.21 29.85 -0.89
N VAL A 541 9.85 28.73 -0.25
CA VAL A 541 9.01 27.69 -0.85
C VAL A 541 7.58 27.78 -0.35
N TYR A 542 7.39 27.86 0.97
CA TYR A 542 6.07 27.71 1.59
C TYR A 542 5.38 29.04 1.88
N GLY A 543 6.12 30.15 1.82
CA GLY A 543 5.74 31.55 1.99
C GLY A 543 4.44 31.76 2.74
N ASP A 544 4.52 32.18 4.01
CA ASP A 544 3.46 32.78 4.86
C ASP A 544 3.79 32.69 6.37
N PHE A 545 5.00 32.25 6.77
CA PHE A 545 5.34 32.15 8.20
C PHE A 545 5.99 33.43 8.70
N ASP A 546 5.36 34.07 9.68
CA ASP A 546 5.94 35.21 10.40
C ASP A 546 7.21 34.76 11.13
N LYS A 547 8.33 35.36 10.72
CA LYS A 547 9.65 35.03 11.24
C LYS A 547 9.75 35.27 12.74
N GLU A 548 9.22 36.38 13.25
CA GLU A 548 9.26 36.69 14.68
C GLU A 548 8.42 35.72 15.50
N GLU A 549 7.26 35.32 15.00
CA GLU A 549 6.43 34.32 15.68
C GLU A 549 7.12 32.95 15.73
N VAL A 550 7.72 32.50 14.62
CA VAL A 550 8.46 31.23 14.61
C VAL A 550 9.64 31.29 15.60
N TYR A 551 10.37 32.41 15.67
CA TYR A 551 11.41 32.57 16.69
C TYR A 551 10.86 32.44 18.11
N LYS A 552 9.77 33.15 18.44
CA LYS A 552 9.13 33.07 19.75
C LYS A 552 8.73 31.62 20.07
N GLU A 553 8.23 30.88 19.09
CA GLU A 553 7.88 29.46 19.23
C GLU A 553 9.11 28.59 19.54
N VAL A 554 10.25 28.82 18.88
CA VAL A 554 11.50 28.10 19.21
C VAL A 554 11.91 28.32 20.67
N TYR A 555 11.84 29.56 21.18
CA TYR A 555 12.14 29.83 22.60
C TYR A 555 11.08 29.26 23.55
N ARG A 556 9.81 29.15 23.14
CA ARG A 556 8.77 28.44 23.90
C ARG A 556 9.11 26.94 23.97
N LEU A 557 9.43 26.31 22.85
CA LEU A 557 9.85 24.91 22.78
C LEU A 557 11.04 24.61 23.70
N ARG A 558 12.09 25.45 23.68
CA ARG A 558 13.25 25.31 24.57
C ARG A 558 12.85 25.38 26.06
N ARG A 559 11.95 26.29 26.42
CA ARG A 559 11.41 26.40 27.80
C ARG A 559 10.56 25.19 28.18
N HIS A 560 9.74 24.68 27.26
CA HIS A 560 8.95 23.46 27.46
C HIS A 560 9.86 22.26 27.76
N LEU A 561 10.93 22.07 26.98
CA LEU A 561 11.92 21.02 27.20
C LEU A 561 12.60 21.12 28.57
N SER A 562 12.99 22.33 28.99
CA SER A 562 13.52 22.55 30.34
C SER A 562 12.50 22.25 31.43
N ALA A 563 11.24 22.65 31.25
CA ALA A 563 10.19 22.43 32.24
C ALA A 563 9.84 20.93 32.41
N THR A 564 10.01 20.12 31.37
CA THR A 564 9.79 18.67 31.40
C THR A 564 11.01 17.87 31.88
N ASN A 565 12.08 18.53 32.32
CA ASN A 565 13.37 17.91 32.68
C ASN A 565 13.98 17.06 31.56
N THR A 566 13.73 17.42 30.29
CA THR A 566 14.32 16.73 29.15
C THR A 566 15.72 17.26 28.88
N ALA A 567 16.72 16.37 28.81
CA ALA A 567 18.09 16.78 28.56
C ALA A 567 18.26 17.38 27.15
N THR A 568 18.92 18.53 27.06
CA THR A 568 19.20 19.22 25.78
C THR A 568 19.95 18.34 24.78
N GLU A 569 20.88 17.51 25.26
CA GLU A 569 21.64 16.56 24.43
C GLU A 569 20.75 15.46 23.86
N GLU A 570 19.87 14.91 24.68
CA GLU A 570 18.91 13.90 24.27
C GLU A 570 17.97 14.45 23.20
N ALA A 571 17.34 15.59 23.48
CA ALA A 571 16.39 16.21 22.57
C ALA A 571 17.04 16.64 21.24
N ALA A 572 18.30 17.07 21.25
CA ALA A 572 19.03 17.43 20.04
C ALA A 572 19.37 16.21 19.14
N SER A 573 19.33 15.00 19.69
CA SER A 573 19.56 13.75 18.96
C SER A 573 18.28 13.11 18.40
N TRP A 574 17.12 13.66 18.75
CA TRP A 574 15.83 13.18 18.27
C TRP A 574 15.67 13.35 16.76
N THR A 575 14.80 12.51 16.19
CA THR A 575 14.25 12.74 14.84
C THR A 575 13.18 13.83 14.90
N ALA A 576 12.83 14.40 13.74
CA ALA A 576 11.70 15.33 13.66
C ALA A 576 10.38 14.69 14.14
N LYS A 577 10.20 13.38 13.90
CA LYS A 577 9.03 12.62 14.40
C LYS A 577 9.01 12.59 15.92
N ASN A 578 10.12 12.25 16.58
CA ASN A 578 10.17 12.17 18.04
C ASN A 578 9.97 13.53 18.71
N LEU A 579 10.50 14.60 18.10
CA LEU A 579 10.19 15.96 18.55
C LEU A 579 8.69 16.26 18.45
N PHE A 580 8.04 15.85 17.36
CA PHE A 580 6.61 16.07 17.21
C PHE A 580 5.78 15.23 18.19
N GLU A 581 6.16 13.97 18.42
CA GLU A 581 5.58 13.11 19.47
C GLU A 581 5.68 13.77 20.86
N PHE A 582 6.82 14.38 21.19
CA PHE A 582 6.97 15.14 22.44
C PHE A 582 5.96 16.30 22.53
N ILE A 583 5.82 17.08 21.46
CA ILE A 583 4.91 18.24 21.42
C ILE A 583 3.46 17.80 21.60
N ILE A 584 3.05 16.74 20.92
CA ILE A 584 1.69 16.19 21.01
C ILE A 584 1.42 15.57 22.38
N LYS A 585 2.37 14.81 22.94
CA LYS A 585 2.24 14.15 24.25
C LYS A 585 1.94 15.14 25.38
N TRP A 586 2.52 16.33 25.32
CA TRP A 586 2.34 17.37 26.33
C TRP A 586 1.33 18.45 25.93
N ASP A 587 0.67 18.29 24.78
CA ASP A 587 -0.31 19.23 24.22
C ASP A 587 0.20 20.68 24.10
N PHE A 588 1.45 20.86 23.64
CA PHE A 588 2.02 22.19 23.39
C PHE A 588 1.61 22.79 22.04
N THR A 589 0.65 22.18 21.35
CA THR A 589 0.25 22.52 19.98
C THR A 589 -0.17 23.98 19.82
N GLU A 590 -0.93 24.53 20.77
CA GLU A 590 -1.37 25.93 20.77
C GLU A 590 -0.24 26.92 21.04
N SER A 591 0.82 26.50 21.74
CA SER A 591 1.96 27.36 22.10
C SER A 591 2.96 27.50 20.95
N ILE A 592 3.05 26.49 20.08
CA ILE A 592 3.98 26.42 18.95
C ILE A 592 3.33 25.95 17.63
N PRO A 593 2.25 26.64 17.17
CA PRO A 593 1.45 26.19 16.04
C PRO A 593 2.20 26.19 14.70
N ASN A 594 3.11 27.14 14.46
CA ASN A 594 3.87 27.18 13.21
C ASN A 594 4.85 26.01 13.13
N LEU A 595 5.57 25.70 14.21
CA LEU A 595 6.46 24.54 14.24
C LEU A 595 5.70 23.22 14.03
N CYS A 596 4.51 23.08 14.60
CA CYS A 596 3.65 21.91 14.38
C CYS A 596 3.28 21.74 12.89
N LEU A 597 2.90 22.82 12.22
CA LEU A 597 2.58 22.80 10.78
C LEU A 597 3.79 22.41 9.93
N ILE A 598 4.96 22.98 10.21
CA ILE A 598 6.17 22.69 9.45
C ILE A 598 6.62 21.23 9.68
N LEU A 599 6.49 20.72 10.90
CA LEU A 599 6.74 19.31 11.22
C LEU A 599 5.79 18.39 10.45
N GLN A 600 4.50 18.72 10.38
CA GLN A 600 3.54 17.97 9.57
C GLN A 600 3.96 17.96 8.09
N TYR A 601 4.34 19.10 7.51
CA TYR A 601 4.80 19.16 6.12
C TYR A 601 6.01 18.26 5.90
N PHE A 602 7.00 18.31 6.79
CA PHE A 602 8.20 17.49 6.69
C PHE A 602 7.88 15.99 6.70
N LEU A 603 6.99 15.55 7.59
CA LEU A 603 6.63 14.15 7.74
C LEU A 603 5.80 13.59 6.57
N THR A 604 5.15 14.44 5.78
CA THR A 604 4.47 14.01 4.54
C THR A 604 5.43 13.62 3.41
N ILE A 605 6.72 13.96 3.51
CA ILE A 605 7.72 13.63 2.49
C ILE A 605 8.01 12.13 2.49
N SER A 606 7.74 11.47 1.37
CA SER A 606 8.07 10.06 1.15
C SER A 606 9.55 9.88 0.77
N VAL A 607 10.18 8.83 1.28
CA VAL A 607 11.58 8.45 0.95
C VAL A 607 11.62 7.38 -0.16
N SER A 608 10.58 6.56 -0.28
CA SER A 608 10.52 5.47 -1.25
C SER A 608 9.11 5.27 -1.81
N VAL A 609 9.01 4.63 -2.98
CA VAL A 609 7.75 4.16 -3.55
C VAL A 609 7.41 2.72 -3.13
N ALA A 610 8.03 2.23 -2.04
CA ALA A 610 7.93 0.83 -1.63
C ALA A 610 6.50 0.39 -1.30
N SER A 611 5.64 1.32 -0.87
CA SER A 611 4.21 1.03 -0.68
C SER A 611 3.49 0.70 -1.98
N CYS A 612 3.83 1.36 -3.10
CA CYS A 612 3.31 0.98 -4.42
C CYS A 612 3.84 -0.40 -4.83
N GLU A 613 5.13 -0.68 -4.62
CA GLU A 613 5.69 -2.01 -4.90
C GLU A 613 5.01 -3.14 -4.11
N ARG A 614 4.62 -2.87 -2.86
CA ARG A 614 3.85 -3.79 -2.02
C ARG A 614 2.43 -3.96 -2.55
N SER A 615 1.78 -2.88 -3.01
CA SER A 615 0.44 -2.96 -3.63
C SER A 615 0.47 -3.81 -4.90
N PHE A 616 1.50 -3.68 -5.75
CA PHE A 616 1.67 -4.52 -6.95
C PHE A 616 1.89 -5.99 -6.63
N SER A 617 2.55 -6.28 -5.51
CA SER A 617 2.70 -7.68 -5.05
C SER A 617 1.34 -8.28 -4.68
N LYS A 618 0.43 -7.47 -4.11
CA LYS A 618 -0.96 -7.87 -3.86
C LYS A 618 -1.79 -7.94 -5.14
N LEU A 619 -1.58 -7.00 -6.08
CA LEU A 619 -2.20 -7.02 -7.41
C LEU A 619 -1.98 -8.37 -8.10
N LYS A 620 -0.74 -8.89 -8.12
CA LYS A 620 -0.43 -10.21 -8.72
C LYS A 620 -1.14 -11.37 -8.02
N LEU A 621 -1.35 -11.27 -6.70
CA LEU A 621 -2.11 -12.28 -5.97
C LEU A 621 -3.59 -12.20 -6.34
N ILE A 622 -4.17 -11.00 -6.42
CA ILE A 622 -5.60 -10.74 -6.69
C ILE A 622 -5.93 -11.00 -8.17
N LYS A 623 -5.22 -10.39 -9.10
CA LYS A 623 -5.38 -10.56 -10.53
C LYS A 623 -4.26 -11.47 -11.04
N ASN A 624 -4.54 -12.77 -11.03
CA ASN A 624 -3.67 -13.81 -11.55
C ASN A 624 -4.24 -14.37 -12.86
N TYR A 625 -3.51 -15.27 -13.50
CA TYR A 625 -3.90 -15.91 -14.77
C TYR A 625 -5.35 -16.43 -14.79
N LEU A 626 -5.82 -17.05 -13.69
CA LEU A 626 -7.17 -17.60 -13.58
C LEU A 626 -8.27 -16.53 -13.33
N ARG A 627 -7.88 -15.29 -13.01
CA ARG A 627 -8.77 -14.17 -12.67
C ARG A 627 -8.47 -12.91 -13.46
N SER A 628 -7.86 -13.05 -14.63
CA SER A 628 -7.42 -11.92 -15.48
C SER A 628 -8.58 -11.06 -15.99
N THR A 629 -9.79 -11.61 -16.13
CA THR A 629 -10.96 -10.93 -16.71
C THR A 629 -11.82 -10.15 -15.69
N MET A 630 -11.24 -9.69 -14.58
CA MET A 630 -11.99 -8.90 -13.59
C MET A 630 -12.10 -7.42 -13.98
N THR A 631 -13.19 -6.78 -13.56
CA THR A 631 -13.39 -5.33 -13.75
C THR A 631 -12.48 -4.54 -12.81
N GLU A 632 -12.14 -3.31 -13.24
CA GLU A 632 -11.32 -2.38 -12.43
C GLU A 632 -11.93 -2.11 -11.05
N GLU A 633 -13.25 -1.85 -11.00
CA GLU A 633 -13.94 -1.61 -9.72
C GLU A 633 -13.77 -2.79 -8.75
N ARG A 634 -13.92 -4.03 -9.25
CA ARG A 634 -13.77 -5.22 -8.41
C ARG A 634 -12.32 -5.42 -7.98
N LEU A 635 -11.37 -5.17 -8.88
CA LEU A 635 -9.95 -5.24 -8.58
C LEU A 635 -9.59 -4.28 -7.44
N THR A 636 -9.97 -3.01 -7.60
CA THR A 636 -9.68 -1.97 -6.62
C THR A 636 -10.37 -2.24 -5.28
N SER A 637 -11.62 -2.69 -5.27
CA SER A 637 -12.30 -3.09 -4.04
C SER A 637 -11.57 -4.23 -3.30
N LEU A 638 -11.13 -5.27 -4.01
CA LEU A 638 -10.37 -6.37 -3.41
C LEU A 638 -9.00 -5.91 -2.91
N ALA A 639 -8.33 -5.06 -3.69
CA ALA A 639 -7.02 -4.53 -3.34
C ALA A 639 -7.06 -3.68 -2.07
N ILE A 640 -8.04 -2.77 -1.94
CA ILE A 640 -8.24 -1.95 -0.74
C ILE A 640 -8.45 -2.86 0.49
N LEU A 641 -9.37 -3.83 0.41
CA LEU A 641 -9.65 -4.72 1.54
C LEU A 641 -8.48 -5.64 1.91
N SER A 642 -7.62 -5.99 0.95
CA SER A 642 -6.45 -6.84 1.20
C SER A 642 -5.24 -6.07 1.73
N ILE A 643 -4.98 -4.87 1.19
CA ILE A 643 -3.84 -4.04 1.56
C ILE A 643 -4.12 -3.33 2.88
N GLU A 644 -5.27 -2.66 3.00
CA GLU A 644 -5.69 -1.90 4.19
C GLU A 644 -6.37 -2.80 5.24
N ARG A 645 -5.77 -3.97 5.47
CA ARG A 645 -6.34 -5.02 6.32
C ARG A 645 -6.62 -4.54 7.74
N LYS A 646 -5.73 -3.70 8.30
CA LYS A 646 -5.88 -3.15 9.66
C LYS A 646 -7.15 -2.31 9.79
N VAL A 647 -7.40 -1.43 8.82
CA VAL A 647 -8.60 -0.59 8.77
C VAL A 647 -9.84 -1.45 8.49
N ALA A 648 -9.72 -2.41 7.58
CA ALA A 648 -10.81 -3.29 7.20
C ALA A 648 -11.25 -4.24 8.33
N SER A 649 -10.34 -4.65 9.23
CA SER A 649 -10.68 -5.56 10.36
C SER A 649 -11.47 -4.90 11.49
N VAL A 650 -11.46 -3.56 11.58
CA VAL A 650 -12.19 -2.80 12.60
C VAL A 650 -13.44 -2.13 12.03
N LEU A 651 -13.95 -2.63 10.90
CA LEU A 651 -15.18 -2.13 10.30
C LEU A 651 -16.39 -2.46 11.18
N ASP A 652 -17.22 -1.45 11.41
CA ASP A 652 -18.54 -1.66 11.98
C ASP A 652 -19.51 -2.13 10.88
N PHE A 653 -19.85 -3.42 10.92
CA PHE A 653 -20.80 -3.99 9.96
C PHE A 653 -22.22 -3.46 10.12
N ASP A 654 -22.61 -2.95 11.29
CA ASP A 654 -23.95 -2.36 11.44
C ASP A 654 -24.07 -1.07 10.60
N ASP A 655 -23.06 -0.20 10.58
CA ASP A 655 -23.04 0.95 9.67
C ASP A 655 -23.02 0.54 8.19
N VAL A 656 -22.21 -0.47 7.85
CA VAL A 656 -22.17 -1.00 6.47
C VAL A 656 -23.53 -1.55 6.05
N ILE A 657 -24.22 -2.29 6.91
CA ILE A 657 -25.55 -2.85 6.63
C ILE A 657 -26.59 -1.72 6.51
N ASN A 658 -26.51 -0.68 7.36
CA ASN A 658 -27.40 0.47 7.25
C ASN A 658 -27.23 1.17 5.88
N LYS A 659 -25.99 1.43 5.45
CA LYS A 659 -25.69 1.99 4.12
C LYS A 659 -26.19 1.08 2.99
N PHE A 660 -25.99 -0.24 3.12
CA PHE A 660 -26.48 -1.22 2.15
C PHE A 660 -28.00 -1.19 2.02
N SER A 661 -28.71 -1.11 3.16
CA SER A 661 -30.17 -1.06 3.20
C SER A 661 -30.73 0.16 2.48
N VAL A 662 -30.10 1.34 2.63
CA VAL A 662 -30.50 2.58 1.95
C VAL A 662 -30.32 2.46 0.44
N ILE A 663 -29.20 1.88 -0.01
CA ILE A 663 -28.95 1.66 -1.45
C ILE A 663 -30.00 0.70 -2.03
N LYS A 664 -30.34 -0.37 -1.31
CA LYS A 664 -31.36 -1.34 -1.75
C LYS A 664 -32.77 -0.75 -1.75
N ALA A 665 -33.13 0.05 -0.74
CA ALA A 665 -34.42 0.72 -0.68
C ALA A 665 -34.63 1.67 -1.86
N ARG A 666 -33.60 2.43 -2.26
CA ARG A 666 -33.66 3.34 -3.42
C ARG A 666 -33.85 2.64 -4.77
N LYS A 667 -33.40 1.38 -4.90
CA LYS A 667 -33.66 0.56 -6.11
C LYS A 667 -35.13 0.11 -6.22
N HIS A 668 -35.94 0.28 -5.17
CA HIS A 668 -37.37 -0.04 -5.13
C HIS A 668 -38.29 1.18 -5.36
N ASN A 669 -37.79 2.31 -5.86
CA ASN A 669 -38.63 3.48 -6.14
C ASN A 669 -39.80 3.15 -7.10
N LEU A 670 -40.97 3.05 -6.48
CA LEU A 670 -42.32 3.38 -6.94
C LEU A 670 -42.44 3.69 -8.44
N LYS A 671 -42.82 2.68 -9.23
CA LYS A 671 -43.69 2.93 -10.38
C LYS A 671 -45.03 3.41 -9.82
N LEU A 672 -45.16 4.72 -9.61
CA LEU A 672 -46.47 5.35 -9.60
C LEU A 672 -46.96 5.27 -11.06
N VAL A 673 -47.85 4.31 -11.32
CA VAL A 673 -48.76 4.35 -12.46
C VAL A 673 -50.03 5.02 -11.99
#